data_AF-A0A3M7NN65-F1
#
_entry.id   AF-A0A3M7NN65-F1
#
_cell.length_a   1.000
_cell.length_b   1.000
_cell.length_c   1.000
_cell.angle_alpha   90.00
_cell.angle_beta   90.00
_cell.angle_gamma   90.00
#
_symmetry.space_group_name_H-M   'P 1'
#
loop_
_entity.id
_entity.type
_entity.pdbx_description
1 polymer ?
#
loop_
_entity_poly.entity_id
_entity_poly.type
_entity_poly.pdbx_seq_one_letter_code
_entity_poly.pdbx_strand_id
1 'polypeptide(L)'
;MSYNRLNPQREGRYSPGTQPLYDNRSPSPVRPLPASYEADYAPQQHTALHLEMPMASSDRLAMQPSYSVDNSYSPHPQGDYALDNYPVPGQEYGADDDSRPILRPDSTYGLDPHAHAHQQSYGDQPYDQQPYGDDPAVAPPGPSPAPIRRWKTVKEVQLFNGNLVLDCPVPPTLLNQVHHVQAPERDEFTHMRYSAATCDPKDFYNDRFTLRQRLFAKPRHTELFIVVTMYNEDEFLFARTMIGIFKNIEHLCSRTSSKTWGKEAWKKVVVCIVSDGRAKINERTKAVLAGLGVYQDGIAKQQVNGKDVTAHIYEYTSQIGLELKGTQVSLKSGSKTPVQLLFCLKEKNQKKINSHRWFFQAFGRVLDPNICVLLDAGTKPGRDSIYHLWKAFDIEPMIGGACGEIKVMLDHGKNLANPLVATQNFEYKMSNILDKPLESSFGFISVLPGAFSAYRYVALQNDKNGEGPLEKYFKGEFMHADAGVFTANMYLAEDRILCFELVSKRNCRWLLHYVKSATGETDVPNRIAEFVLQRRRWLNGSFFAAVYAIAHVHQLWRSDHSAMRKFMFLIEFTYQTINMLFAWFAIGNFFLVFRLLTFSLGGKGGPLGTAGTILGVVFEFVYLGTLLYCFILSMGNRPQGSKKSYLAMVIFWSVLMVWLTFASIFLTVRSIQNEVKQKNFTFATIFQNSTFFGLIVSLASTYVLWFVASVLFFDPWHMFTCFLQYLILTPTYINVLNIYAFCNTHDITWGTKGDDKAEKLSSVTVKPGGKVEVQIPQDDGDLNEQYAAELKKFATKAPKEEKKVNPAERKEDYYKSFRSNVVVAWMISNFILCAAVLNVSGFERIDTKTTESQNSTIYLAVILWSVAGLSLFRFIGACWYLVVRVFRGV
;
A
#
# COMPACT_ATOMS: atom_id res chain seq x y z
N MET A 1 13.51 15.54 -56.89
CA MET A 1 14.63 15.53 -57.86
C MET A 1 15.41 14.23 -57.69
N SER A 2 15.95 13.64 -58.79
CA SER A 2 16.96 12.54 -58.86
C SER A 2 16.81 11.36 -57.88
N TYR A 3 16.44 10.11 -58.23
CA TYR A 3 16.66 9.24 -59.41
C TYR A 3 18.13 8.90 -59.76
N ASN A 4 18.54 7.63 -59.51
CA ASN A 4 19.28 6.70 -60.39
C ASN A 4 19.95 5.54 -59.59
N ARG A 5 20.21 4.31 -60.09
CA ARG A 5 19.58 3.43 -61.12
C ARG A 5 20.27 2.03 -61.09
N LEU A 6 19.48 0.94 -61.20
CA LEU A 6 19.70 -0.36 -61.92
C LEU A 6 21.02 -1.19 -61.74
N ASN A 7 21.02 -2.47 -61.29
CA ASN A 7 20.69 -3.78 -61.96
C ASN A 7 21.88 -4.38 -62.80
N PRO A 8 21.93 -5.67 -63.28
CA PRO A 8 21.11 -6.89 -63.02
C PRO A 8 21.87 -8.29 -62.98
N GLN A 9 21.11 -9.38 -62.71
CA GLN A 9 21.30 -10.81 -63.16
C GLN A 9 22.52 -11.65 -62.64
N ARG A 10 22.47 -12.99 -62.50
CA ARG A 10 21.85 -14.07 -63.32
C ARG A 10 21.40 -15.33 -62.54
N GLU A 11 20.29 -15.94 -62.99
CA GLU A 11 19.93 -17.39 -63.13
C GLU A 11 20.18 -18.45 -62.02
N GLY A 12 19.25 -19.38 -61.71
CA GLY A 12 17.84 -19.52 -62.15
C GLY A 12 17.15 -20.87 -61.84
N ARG A 13 15.79 -20.86 -61.90
CA ARG A 13 14.80 -21.97 -62.11
C ARG A 13 14.83 -23.20 -61.14
N TYR A 14 13.72 -23.78 -60.67
CA TYR A 14 12.35 -23.93 -61.22
C TYR A 14 11.23 -23.81 -60.16
N SER A 15 10.00 -23.55 -60.62
CA SER A 15 8.71 -23.68 -59.89
C SER A 15 7.84 -24.74 -60.64
N PRO A 16 6.70 -25.28 -60.13
CA PRO A 16 5.48 -24.50 -59.81
C PRO A 16 4.55 -25.01 -58.67
N GLY A 17 3.57 -24.18 -58.28
CA GLY A 17 2.47 -24.49 -57.34
C GLY A 17 2.80 -24.19 -55.87
N THR A 18 2.01 -23.44 -55.08
CA THR A 18 0.65 -22.91 -55.25
C THR A 18 0.54 -21.57 -54.49
N GLN A 19 -0.41 -20.69 -54.83
CA GLN A 19 -0.57 -19.38 -54.16
C GLN A 19 -0.86 -19.50 -52.65
N PRO A 20 -0.20 -18.73 -51.77
CA PRO A 20 -0.69 -18.47 -50.42
C PRO A 20 -1.59 -17.24 -50.39
N LEU A 21 -2.77 -17.38 -49.78
CA LEU A 21 -3.63 -16.27 -49.38
C LEU A 21 -2.91 -15.39 -48.34
N TYR A 22 -3.13 -14.07 -48.39
CA TYR A 22 -2.69 -13.14 -47.35
C TYR A 22 -3.46 -13.40 -46.05
N ASP A 23 -2.82 -14.00 -45.05
CA ASP A 23 -3.42 -14.21 -43.73
C ASP A 23 -2.94 -13.13 -42.73
N ASN A 24 -3.81 -12.16 -42.47
CA ASN A 24 -3.56 -11.07 -41.50
C ASN A 24 -3.77 -11.60 -40.07
N ARG A 25 -2.74 -12.21 -39.47
CA ARG A 25 -2.78 -12.66 -38.07
C ARG A 25 -1.57 -12.22 -37.25
N SER A 26 -1.84 -11.49 -36.17
CA SER A 26 -0.89 -11.21 -35.08
C SER A 26 -0.53 -12.50 -34.32
N PRO A 27 0.67 -12.62 -33.73
CA PRO A 27 1.08 -13.85 -33.05
C PRO A 27 0.27 -14.12 -31.77
N SER A 28 -0.21 -15.35 -31.61
CA SER A 28 -0.89 -15.81 -30.39
C SER A 28 0.09 -16.00 -29.22
N PRO A 29 -0.34 -15.76 -27.96
CA PRO A 29 0.52 -15.79 -26.78
C PRO A 29 0.70 -17.20 -26.19
N VAL A 30 1.12 -18.20 -26.98
CA VAL A 30 1.51 -19.53 -26.47
C VAL A 30 2.63 -20.15 -27.32
N ARG A 31 3.89 -19.97 -26.91
CA ARG A 31 4.98 -20.98 -27.02
C ARG A 31 6.29 -20.46 -26.40
N PRO A 32 6.99 -21.26 -25.57
CA PRO A 32 8.39 -21.01 -25.22
C PRO A 32 9.31 -21.20 -26.45
N LEU A 33 10.46 -20.54 -26.44
CA LEU A 33 11.56 -20.81 -27.37
C LEU A 33 12.15 -22.20 -27.08
N PRO A 34 12.31 -23.10 -28.06
CA PRO A 34 12.97 -24.38 -27.85
C PRO A 34 14.50 -24.19 -27.83
N ALA A 35 15.15 -24.66 -26.76
CA ALA A 35 16.57 -24.98 -26.81
C ALA A 35 16.77 -26.28 -27.62
N SER A 36 17.89 -26.39 -28.31
CA SER A 36 18.16 -27.42 -29.31
C SER A 36 18.91 -28.64 -28.76
N TYR A 37 18.61 -29.81 -29.35
CA TYR A 37 19.32 -31.10 -29.28
C TYR A 37 19.25 -31.89 -27.97
N GLU A 38 18.39 -32.92 -27.97
CA GLU A 38 18.80 -34.30 -27.61
C GLU A 38 17.89 -35.31 -28.35
N ALA A 39 18.33 -36.56 -28.46
CA ALA A 39 18.00 -37.46 -29.59
C ALA A 39 16.79 -38.41 -29.39
N ASP A 40 16.35 -39.00 -30.50
CA ASP A 40 15.21 -39.91 -30.63
C ASP A 40 15.27 -41.18 -29.75
N TYR A 41 14.12 -41.60 -29.22
CA TYR A 41 13.76 -43.02 -29.09
C TYR A 41 12.25 -43.23 -29.27
N ALA A 42 11.88 -44.18 -30.14
CA ALA A 42 10.49 -44.55 -30.43
C ALA A 42 9.96 -45.59 -29.41
N PRO A 43 8.62 -45.70 -29.21
CA PRO A 43 8.05 -46.52 -28.15
C PRO A 43 7.80 -47.97 -28.56
N GLN A 44 8.02 -48.91 -27.63
CA GLN A 44 7.45 -50.25 -27.69
C GLN A 44 6.31 -50.40 -26.67
N GLN A 45 5.23 -51.05 -27.11
CA GLN A 45 4.11 -51.46 -26.26
C GLN A 45 4.55 -52.64 -25.36
N HIS A 46 4.00 -52.76 -24.15
CA HIS A 46 3.33 -54.01 -23.73
C HIS A 46 2.56 -53.91 -22.40
N THR A 47 1.31 -54.37 -22.47
CA THR A 47 0.51 -55.13 -21.47
C THR A 47 0.25 -54.57 -20.07
N ALA A 48 -1.02 -54.64 -19.66
CA ALA A 48 -1.49 -54.28 -18.32
C ALA A 48 -1.24 -55.40 -17.29
N LEU A 49 -0.91 -54.99 -16.05
CA LEU A 49 -1.05 -55.79 -14.84
C LEU A 49 -1.72 -54.93 -13.76
N HIS A 50 -2.76 -55.47 -13.14
CA HIS A 50 -3.45 -54.85 -12.01
C HIS A 50 -2.57 -54.95 -10.75
N LEU A 51 -2.22 -53.82 -10.15
CA LEU A 51 -1.73 -53.76 -8.77
C LEU A 51 -2.34 -52.54 -8.09
N GLU A 52 -2.97 -52.73 -6.93
CA GLU A 52 -3.45 -51.62 -6.12
C GLU A 52 -2.26 -50.82 -5.58
N MET A 53 -2.23 -49.51 -5.82
CA MET A 53 -1.25 -48.60 -5.22
C MET A 53 -1.92 -47.73 -4.14
N PRO A 54 -1.35 -47.66 -2.92
CA PRO A 54 -1.69 -46.59 -1.99
C PRO A 54 -1.33 -45.22 -2.59
N MET A 55 -2.12 -44.19 -2.34
CA MET A 55 -1.83 -42.83 -2.82
C MET A 55 -0.59 -42.24 -2.12
N ALA A 56 0.58 -42.37 -2.75
CA ALA A 56 1.77 -41.59 -2.40
C ALA A 56 1.63 -40.14 -2.89
N SER A 57 1.99 -39.18 -2.05
CA SER A 57 1.80 -37.75 -2.35
C SER A 57 2.78 -37.24 -3.43
N SER A 58 2.27 -36.46 -4.37
CA SER A 58 3.06 -35.87 -5.47
C SER A 58 3.77 -34.56 -5.10
N ASP A 59 3.83 -34.20 -3.81
CA ASP A 59 4.31 -32.90 -3.30
C ASP A 59 5.75 -32.97 -2.71
N ARG A 60 6.56 -33.96 -3.11
CA ARG A 60 7.98 -34.01 -2.72
C ARG A 60 8.79 -32.89 -3.40
N LEU A 61 9.73 -32.29 -2.66
CA LEU A 61 10.69 -31.31 -3.19
C LEU A 61 11.76 -32.03 -4.04
N ALA A 62 12.16 -31.44 -5.17
CA ALA A 62 13.25 -32.00 -5.98
C ALA A 62 14.60 -31.47 -5.49
N MET A 63 15.50 -32.39 -5.13
CA MET A 63 16.88 -32.16 -4.69
C MET A 63 17.05 -31.13 -3.55
N GLN A 64 17.02 -31.62 -2.31
CA GLN A 64 17.68 -30.96 -1.17
C GLN A 64 19.07 -31.58 -0.94
N PRO A 65 20.17 -30.83 -1.14
CA PRO A 65 21.41 -31.01 -0.41
C PRO A 65 21.40 -30.11 0.84
N SER A 66 20.41 -30.29 1.71
CA SER A 66 20.28 -29.52 2.96
C SER A 66 20.16 -30.49 4.14
N TYR A 67 21.27 -30.63 4.86
CA TYR A 67 21.41 -31.54 5.99
C TYR A 67 20.31 -31.32 7.04
N SER A 68 19.61 -32.40 7.39
CA SER A 68 18.83 -32.45 8.62
C SER A 68 19.75 -32.29 9.83
N VAL A 69 19.34 -31.48 10.79
CA VAL A 69 19.65 -31.80 12.18
C VAL A 69 18.74 -32.98 12.53
N ASP A 70 19.32 -34.18 12.59
CA ASP A 70 18.98 -35.27 13.52
C ASP A 70 19.56 -36.61 13.03
N ASN A 71 20.51 -37.16 13.81
CA ASN A 71 20.70 -38.61 13.98
C ASN A 71 21.81 -38.90 15.00
N SER A 72 21.45 -39.15 16.26
CA SER A 72 22.24 -39.95 17.20
C SER A 72 21.42 -40.32 18.44
N TYR A 73 20.48 -41.26 18.29
CA TYR A 73 19.91 -41.98 19.42
C TYR A 73 20.67 -43.31 19.55
N SER A 74 21.36 -43.52 20.67
CA SER A 74 21.93 -44.82 21.07
C SER A 74 22.27 -44.81 22.57
N PRO A 75 22.30 -45.97 23.24
CA PRO A 75 21.86 -46.08 24.63
C PRO A 75 22.95 -45.87 25.69
N HIS A 76 22.50 -45.70 26.94
CA HIS A 76 23.32 -45.83 28.14
C HIS A 76 24.17 -47.12 28.14
N PRO A 77 25.42 -47.01 28.61
CA PRO A 77 26.08 -48.07 29.37
C PRO A 77 26.08 -47.71 30.86
N GLN A 78 25.83 -48.72 31.71
CA GLN A 78 26.18 -48.68 33.13
C GLN A 78 27.71 -48.72 33.28
N GLY A 79 28.22 -48.24 34.42
CA GLY A 79 29.67 -48.20 34.66
C GLY A 79 30.26 -49.55 35.03
N ASP A 80 31.58 -49.66 34.89
CA ASP A 80 32.47 -50.12 35.97
C ASP A 80 33.92 -49.76 35.63
N TYR A 81 34.70 -49.35 36.63
CA TYR A 81 36.14 -49.12 36.50
C TYR A 81 36.89 -50.39 36.94
N ALA A 82 37.74 -50.94 36.08
CA ALA A 82 38.66 -52.01 36.41
C ALA A 82 40.11 -51.52 36.36
N LEU A 83 40.96 -52.09 37.21
CA LEU A 83 42.32 -51.61 37.50
C LEU A 83 43.31 -51.88 36.36
N ASP A 84 44.20 -50.91 36.11
CA ASP A 84 45.56 -51.18 35.63
C ASP A 84 46.52 -51.19 36.83
N ASN A 85 47.41 -52.19 36.90
CA ASN A 85 48.37 -52.31 37.98
C ASN A 85 49.58 -53.18 37.57
N TYR A 86 50.75 -52.59 37.33
CA TYR A 86 52.07 -53.23 37.47
C TYR A 86 53.15 -52.15 37.77
N PRO A 87 54.22 -52.44 38.52
CA PRO A 87 54.87 -51.43 39.37
C PRO A 87 56.27 -51.00 38.92
N VAL A 88 56.76 -49.90 39.50
CA VAL A 88 58.19 -49.51 39.55
C VAL A 88 58.53 -49.11 41.00
N PRO A 89 59.63 -49.62 41.60
CA PRO A 89 59.95 -49.39 43.02
C PRO A 89 60.92 -48.22 43.25
N GLY A 90 60.75 -47.49 44.37
CA GLY A 90 61.73 -46.51 44.87
C GLY A 90 61.22 -45.57 45.98
N GLN A 91 61.68 -45.82 47.22
CA GLN A 91 62.01 -44.90 48.35
C GLN A 91 61.76 -43.37 48.21
N GLU A 92 61.43 -42.59 49.27
CA GLU A 92 61.32 -42.83 50.73
C GLU A 92 60.46 -41.75 51.45
N TYR A 93 60.07 -42.02 52.71
CA TYR A 93 59.22 -41.31 53.68
C TYR A 93 59.18 -39.76 53.77
N GLY A 94 58.05 -39.21 54.27
CA GLY A 94 58.02 -37.88 54.91
C GLY A 94 56.67 -37.30 55.41
N ALA A 95 56.27 -37.67 56.64
CA ALA A 95 55.38 -36.94 57.59
C ALA A 95 53.83 -36.87 57.39
N ASP A 96 53.13 -37.38 58.42
CA ASP A 96 51.70 -37.18 58.75
C ASP A 96 51.45 -35.85 59.51
N ASP A 97 50.20 -35.36 59.47
CA ASP A 97 49.40 -34.81 60.60
C ASP A 97 48.00 -34.45 60.03
N ASP A 98 46.89 -35.16 60.23
CA ASP A 98 46.28 -35.85 61.38
C ASP A 98 45.45 -34.96 62.34
N SER A 99 44.39 -34.32 61.81
CA SER A 99 43.32 -33.80 62.66
C SER A 99 41.89 -33.92 62.12
N ARG A 100 41.25 -35.03 62.58
CA ARG A 100 39.86 -35.15 63.09
C ARG A 100 38.76 -35.69 62.16
N PRO A 101 37.74 -36.38 62.74
CA PRO A 101 37.29 -37.63 62.14
C PRO A 101 35.81 -37.69 61.71
N ILE A 102 35.58 -38.77 60.96
CA ILE A 102 34.33 -39.40 60.53
C ILE A 102 33.29 -39.55 61.66
N LEU A 103 31.99 -39.35 61.34
CA LEU A 103 30.93 -40.36 61.52
C LEU A 103 29.60 -39.98 60.83
N ARG A 104 29.04 -40.94 60.08
CA ARG A 104 27.64 -41.04 59.59
C ARG A 104 26.78 -41.74 60.69
N PRO A 105 25.46 -42.08 60.55
CA PRO A 105 24.57 -42.06 59.37
C PRO A 105 23.13 -41.54 59.73
N ASP A 106 22.02 -41.72 58.98
CA ASP A 106 21.75 -42.26 57.63
C ASP A 106 20.56 -41.52 56.92
N SER A 107 19.75 -42.24 56.13
CA SER A 107 18.59 -41.85 55.33
C SER A 107 17.26 -42.43 55.86
N THR A 108 16.10 -41.85 55.46
CA THR A 108 14.87 -42.56 54.98
C THR A 108 13.60 -41.66 54.93
N TYR A 109 12.97 -41.58 53.74
CA TYR A 109 11.55 -41.32 53.37
C TYR A 109 10.60 -40.39 54.17
N GLY A 110 9.75 -39.62 53.46
CA GLY A 110 8.35 -39.35 53.90
C GLY A 110 7.62 -38.07 53.44
N LEU A 111 6.65 -38.23 52.53
CA LEU A 111 5.46 -37.39 52.22
C LEU A 111 4.54 -37.16 53.47
N ASP A 112 3.58 -36.22 53.63
CA ASP A 112 3.03 -35.09 52.81
C ASP A 112 2.28 -34.04 53.75
N PRO A 113 1.00 -33.58 53.63
CA PRO A 113 0.69 -32.14 53.70
C PRO A 113 -0.23 -31.66 54.85
N HIS A 114 -0.50 -30.34 54.85
CA HIS A 114 -1.50 -29.56 55.61
C HIS A 114 -1.22 -29.19 57.08
N ALA A 115 -0.94 -27.91 57.33
CA ALA A 115 -1.46 -27.17 58.50
C ALA A 115 -1.41 -25.63 58.28
N HIS A 116 -2.53 -24.94 58.47
CA HIS A 116 -2.61 -23.47 58.60
C HIS A 116 -2.63 -23.09 60.09
N ALA A 117 -2.09 -21.91 60.47
CA ALA A 117 -2.73 -20.97 61.43
C ALA A 117 -1.90 -19.68 61.70
N HIS A 118 -2.61 -18.54 61.72
CA HIS A 118 -2.46 -17.25 62.44
C HIS A 118 -1.08 -16.71 62.92
N GLN A 119 -0.68 -15.44 62.71
CA GLN A 119 -1.27 -14.09 62.99
C GLN A 119 -1.21 -13.60 64.46
N GLN A 120 -0.41 -12.55 64.70
CA GLN A 120 -0.57 -11.35 65.57
C GLN A 120 0.83 -10.69 65.68
N SER A 121 1.14 -9.39 65.52
CA SER A 121 0.47 -8.07 65.63
C SER A 121 0.92 -7.29 66.88
N TYR A 122 1.08 -5.96 66.73
CA TYR A 122 1.66 -4.97 67.66
C TYR A 122 3.20 -5.07 67.88
N GLY A 123 4.01 -4.01 67.84
CA GLY A 123 3.77 -2.61 67.44
C GLY A 123 3.97 -1.62 68.59
N ASP A 124 5.15 -0.97 68.63
CA ASP A 124 5.31 0.38 69.18
C ASP A 124 6.62 1.06 68.70
N GLN A 125 6.57 2.39 68.64
CA GLN A 125 7.63 3.39 68.38
C GLN A 125 7.79 4.20 69.69
N PRO A 126 8.91 4.91 70.00
CA PRO A 126 9.34 6.09 69.22
C PRO A 126 10.83 6.56 69.32
N TYR A 127 11.08 7.70 68.66
CA TYR A 127 12.13 8.73 68.83
C TYR A 127 13.35 8.82 67.87
N ASP A 128 13.50 10.03 67.34
CA ASP A 128 14.60 10.52 66.50
C ASP A 128 15.91 10.74 67.26
N GLN A 129 17.06 10.49 66.60
CA GLN A 129 18.16 11.45 66.47
C GLN A 129 19.25 10.98 65.48
N GLN A 130 19.64 11.87 64.55
CA GLN A 130 20.94 11.87 63.86
C GLN A 130 21.93 12.70 64.72
N PRO A 131 23.28 12.48 64.71
CA PRO A 131 24.08 12.58 63.46
C PRO A 131 25.41 11.79 63.33
N TYR A 132 25.95 11.81 62.11
CA TYR A 132 27.38 11.72 61.70
C TYR A 132 28.28 10.51 62.08
N GLY A 133 28.76 9.82 61.03
CA GLY A 133 30.20 9.52 60.80
C GLY A 133 30.89 8.40 61.59
N ASP A 134 31.09 7.23 60.96
CA ASP A 134 32.41 6.69 60.57
C ASP A 134 32.31 5.20 60.16
N ASP A 135 32.97 4.82 59.06
CA ASP A 135 33.12 3.42 58.61
C ASP A 135 34.13 2.66 59.48
N PRO A 136 33.92 1.34 59.71
CA PRO A 136 35.03 0.43 59.38
C PRO A 136 34.65 -0.93 58.77
N ALA A 137 35.45 -1.31 57.76
CA ALA A 137 35.89 -2.67 57.41
C ALA A 137 34.84 -3.76 57.09
N VAL A 138 34.60 -3.97 55.78
CA VAL A 138 33.93 -5.18 55.24
C VAL A 138 34.90 -6.37 55.16
N ALA A 139 34.50 -7.52 55.70
CA ALA A 139 35.21 -8.79 55.54
C ALA A 139 35.01 -9.40 54.14
N PRO A 140 36.00 -10.09 53.54
CA PRO A 140 35.89 -10.61 52.19
C PRO A 140 34.91 -11.81 52.09
N PRO A 141 33.96 -11.81 51.13
CA PRO A 141 33.08 -12.96 50.92
C PRO A 141 33.81 -14.13 50.25
N GLY A 142 33.48 -15.36 50.67
CA GLY A 142 34.04 -16.59 50.12
C GLY A 142 33.64 -16.86 48.65
N PRO A 143 34.34 -17.77 47.96
CA PRO A 143 34.19 -17.98 46.52
C PRO A 143 32.81 -18.53 46.16
N SER A 144 32.10 -17.81 45.30
CA SER A 144 30.86 -18.30 44.68
C SER A 144 31.15 -19.49 43.75
N PRO A 145 30.24 -20.47 43.62
CA PRO A 145 30.45 -21.62 42.75
C PRO A 145 30.61 -21.17 41.28
N ALA A 146 31.63 -21.69 40.61
CA ALA A 146 31.95 -21.30 39.24
C ALA A 146 30.82 -21.66 38.26
N PRO A 147 30.43 -20.75 37.33
CA PRO A 147 29.37 -21.02 36.38
C PRO A 147 29.78 -22.12 35.39
N ILE A 148 28.90 -23.10 35.20
CA ILE A 148 29.09 -24.22 34.28
C ILE A 148 29.15 -23.70 32.84
N ARG A 149 30.31 -23.85 32.19
CA ARG A 149 30.49 -23.47 30.78
C ARG A 149 29.75 -24.43 29.84
N ARG A 150 28.51 -24.15 29.48
CA ARG A 150 27.80 -24.83 28.37
C ARG A 150 28.27 -24.31 27.00
N TRP A 151 28.47 -25.23 26.05
CA TRP A 151 28.95 -24.91 24.70
C TRP A 151 27.80 -24.56 23.76
N LYS A 152 27.87 -23.40 23.11
CA LYS A 152 26.94 -23.02 22.03
C LYS A 152 27.25 -23.85 20.79
N THR A 153 26.28 -24.64 20.32
CA THR A 153 26.50 -25.59 19.22
C THR A 153 26.66 -24.86 17.88
N VAL A 154 27.88 -24.79 17.38
CA VAL A 154 28.20 -24.24 16.06
C VAL A 154 27.93 -25.31 15.00
N LYS A 155 27.11 -24.99 13.99
CA LYS A 155 26.80 -25.91 12.88
C LYS A 155 27.26 -25.34 11.54
N GLU A 156 27.91 -26.18 10.74
CA GLU A 156 28.33 -25.87 9.37
C GLU A 156 27.18 -26.08 8.39
N VAL A 157 26.80 -25.04 7.64
CA VAL A 157 25.81 -25.08 6.57
C VAL A 157 26.47 -24.79 5.22
N GLN A 158 26.12 -25.53 4.18
CA GLN A 158 26.63 -25.29 2.82
C GLN A 158 25.79 -24.23 2.11
N LEU A 159 26.42 -23.35 1.32
CA LEU A 159 25.71 -22.33 0.55
C LEU A 159 24.93 -22.94 -0.61
N PHE A 160 23.62 -22.66 -0.68
CA PHE A 160 22.76 -23.08 -1.78
C PHE A 160 22.95 -22.13 -2.97
N ASN A 161 23.51 -22.63 -4.08
CA ASN A 161 23.88 -21.84 -5.25
C ASN A 161 24.79 -20.63 -4.95
N GLY A 162 25.58 -20.69 -3.86
CA GLY A 162 26.41 -19.56 -3.39
C GLY A 162 25.71 -18.58 -2.45
N ASN A 163 24.42 -18.79 -2.16
CA ASN A 163 23.60 -17.95 -1.29
C ASN A 163 23.33 -18.65 0.06
N LEU A 164 23.18 -17.86 1.13
CA LEU A 164 22.84 -18.40 2.46
C LEU A 164 21.33 -18.68 2.51
N VAL A 165 20.99 -19.97 2.49
CA VAL A 165 19.64 -20.51 2.63
C VAL A 165 19.64 -21.49 3.79
N LEU A 166 18.68 -21.35 4.71
CA LEU A 166 18.53 -22.20 5.88
C LEU A 166 17.11 -22.77 5.88
N ASP A 167 16.95 -24.08 6.06
CA ASP A 167 15.65 -24.70 6.35
C ASP A 167 15.55 -24.91 7.86
N CYS A 168 14.65 -24.18 8.51
CA CYS A 168 14.52 -24.09 9.96
C CYS A 168 13.23 -24.82 10.40
N PRO A 169 13.29 -25.76 11.36
CA PRO A 169 12.10 -26.45 11.84
C PRO A 169 11.13 -25.46 12.50
N VAL A 170 9.84 -25.70 12.32
CA VAL A 170 8.77 -24.90 12.91
C VAL A 170 8.55 -25.31 14.38
N PRO A 171 8.22 -24.40 15.31
CA PRO A 171 8.05 -24.74 16.73
C PRO A 171 7.07 -25.90 16.96
N PRO A 172 7.37 -26.89 17.83
CA PRO A 172 6.49 -28.04 18.06
C PRO A 172 5.06 -27.66 18.52
N THR A 173 4.92 -26.56 19.26
CA THR A 173 3.63 -26.01 19.69
C THR A 173 2.74 -25.56 18.53
N LEU A 174 3.33 -25.10 17.42
CA LEU A 174 2.64 -24.76 16.18
C LEU A 174 2.43 -26.01 15.32
N LEU A 175 3.45 -26.88 15.23
CA LEU A 175 3.39 -28.13 14.49
C LEU A 175 2.25 -29.05 14.98
N ASN A 176 2.06 -29.16 16.29
CA ASN A 176 0.98 -29.92 16.93
C ASN A 176 -0.44 -29.39 16.64
N GLN A 177 -0.58 -28.18 16.07
CA GLN A 177 -1.88 -27.57 15.71
C GLN A 177 -2.20 -27.69 14.21
N VAL A 178 -1.30 -28.30 13.44
CA VAL A 178 -1.26 -28.27 11.97
C VAL A 178 -1.20 -29.71 11.45
N HIS A 179 -1.91 -30.02 10.36
CA HIS A 179 -1.81 -31.33 9.73
C HIS A 179 -0.51 -31.38 8.92
N HIS A 180 0.45 -32.20 9.37
CA HIS A 180 1.79 -32.33 8.80
C HIS A 180 2.17 -33.82 8.67
N VAL A 181 3.15 -34.13 7.83
CA VAL A 181 3.69 -35.50 7.71
C VAL A 181 4.59 -35.81 8.92
N GLN A 182 4.51 -37.04 9.44
CA GLN A 182 5.34 -37.46 10.57
C GLN A 182 6.81 -37.66 10.16
N ALA A 183 7.73 -37.39 11.09
CA ALA A 183 9.14 -37.69 10.91
C ALA A 183 9.34 -39.20 10.61
N PRO A 184 10.25 -39.59 9.70
CA PRO A 184 11.33 -38.78 9.11
C PRO A 184 10.96 -38.02 7.82
N GLU A 185 9.73 -38.12 7.31
CA GLU A 185 9.34 -37.40 6.10
C GLU A 185 9.20 -35.88 6.35
N ARG A 186 9.40 -35.08 5.30
CA ARG A 186 9.40 -33.62 5.34
C ARG A 186 8.47 -33.03 4.30
N ASP A 187 7.80 -31.95 4.67
CA ASP A 187 6.83 -31.23 3.85
C ASP A 187 7.00 -29.70 3.97
N GLU A 188 6.13 -28.92 3.33
CA GLU A 188 6.13 -27.45 3.40
C GLU A 188 5.56 -26.86 4.71
N PHE A 189 5.02 -27.72 5.60
CA PHE A 189 4.38 -27.37 6.89
C PHE A 189 5.31 -27.60 8.09
N THR A 190 6.34 -28.44 7.95
CA THR A 190 7.32 -28.78 9.00
C THR A 190 8.47 -27.78 9.09
N HIS A 191 8.87 -27.15 7.98
CA HIS A 191 10.05 -26.29 7.91
C HIS A 191 9.75 -24.92 7.26
N MET A 192 10.26 -23.85 7.88
CA MET A 192 10.32 -22.51 7.31
C MET A 192 11.67 -22.33 6.61
N ARG A 193 11.67 -21.87 5.35
CA ARG A 193 12.90 -21.59 4.60
C ARG A 193 13.28 -20.13 4.76
N TYR A 194 14.48 -19.86 5.23
CA TYR A 194 15.08 -18.52 5.32
C TYR A 194 16.13 -18.34 4.21
N SER A 195 16.15 -17.17 3.58
CA SER A 195 17.20 -16.76 2.63
C SER A 195 17.70 -15.35 2.95
N ALA A 196 19.02 -15.17 3.02
CA ALA A 196 19.64 -13.85 3.20
C ALA A 196 20.02 -13.25 1.84
N ALA A 197 19.25 -12.26 1.37
CA ALA A 197 19.52 -11.61 0.09
C ALA A 197 20.62 -10.55 0.23
N THR A 198 21.69 -10.65 -0.56
CA THR A 198 22.85 -9.73 -0.57
C THR A 198 22.96 -8.93 -1.87
N CYS A 199 21.83 -8.74 -2.56
CA CYS A 199 21.71 -8.17 -3.90
C CYS A 199 20.63 -7.09 -3.96
N ASP A 200 20.63 -6.29 -5.03
CA ASP A 200 19.52 -5.39 -5.36
C ASP A 200 18.34 -6.19 -5.96
N PRO A 201 17.07 -5.78 -5.76
CA PRO A 201 15.90 -6.52 -6.27
C PRO A 201 15.93 -6.88 -7.76
N LYS A 202 16.57 -6.07 -8.62
CA LYS A 202 16.64 -6.37 -10.06
C LYS A 202 17.55 -7.56 -10.38
N ASP A 203 18.52 -7.83 -9.50
CA ASP A 203 19.60 -8.80 -9.71
C ASP A 203 19.30 -10.15 -9.03
N PHE A 204 18.33 -10.21 -8.11
CA PHE A 204 17.95 -11.40 -7.33
C PHE A 204 17.87 -12.72 -8.15
N TYR A 205 17.18 -12.70 -9.29
CA TYR A 205 17.09 -13.85 -10.19
C TYR A 205 18.42 -14.21 -10.85
N ASN A 206 19.20 -13.20 -11.26
CA ASN A 206 20.49 -13.37 -11.95
C ASN A 206 21.57 -13.89 -10.98
N ASP A 207 21.52 -13.44 -9.72
CA ASP A 207 22.34 -13.91 -8.59
C ASP A 207 21.87 -15.29 -8.05
N ARG A 208 21.05 -16.01 -8.82
CA ARG A 208 20.63 -17.41 -8.58
C ARG A 208 19.85 -17.64 -7.28
N PHE A 209 19.23 -16.60 -6.72
CA PHE A 209 18.19 -16.80 -5.71
C PHE A 209 16.94 -17.42 -6.35
N THR A 210 16.24 -18.25 -5.59
CA THR A 210 15.05 -18.97 -6.02
C THR A 210 14.07 -19.12 -4.87
N LEU A 211 12.81 -19.37 -5.17
CA LEU A 211 11.69 -19.46 -4.22
C LEU A 211 11.10 -20.87 -4.21
N ARG A 212 10.55 -21.29 -3.07
CA ARG A 212 10.08 -22.64 -2.76
C ARG A 212 9.11 -23.19 -3.82
N GLN A 213 8.27 -22.35 -4.42
CA GLN A 213 7.30 -22.75 -5.46
C GLN A 213 7.97 -23.34 -6.71
N ARG A 214 9.22 -22.95 -7.01
CA ARG A 214 10.02 -23.51 -8.11
C ARG A 214 10.81 -24.76 -7.74
N LEU A 215 10.90 -25.11 -6.45
CA LEU A 215 11.71 -26.23 -5.93
C LEU A 215 10.91 -27.54 -5.71
N PHE A 216 9.57 -27.50 -5.82
CA PHE A 216 8.76 -28.71 -5.85
C PHE A 216 9.08 -29.57 -7.08
N ALA A 217 9.09 -30.90 -6.95
CA ALA A 217 9.41 -31.81 -8.06
C ALA A 217 8.51 -31.61 -9.28
N LYS A 218 7.29 -31.14 -9.07
CA LYS A 218 6.50 -30.45 -10.07
C LYS A 218 6.38 -28.97 -9.68
N PRO A 219 7.11 -28.05 -10.35
CA PRO A 219 7.07 -26.62 -10.03
C PRO A 219 5.64 -26.07 -10.06
N ARG A 220 5.27 -25.30 -9.02
CA ARG A 220 3.94 -24.72 -8.88
C ARG A 220 3.82 -23.43 -9.69
N HIS A 221 2.92 -23.42 -10.66
CA HIS A 221 2.58 -22.20 -11.42
C HIS A 221 1.78 -21.23 -10.54
N THR A 222 2.23 -19.98 -10.44
CA THR A 222 1.56 -18.93 -9.66
C THR A 222 0.52 -18.22 -10.52
N GLU A 223 -0.76 -18.42 -10.23
CA GLU A 223 -1.85 -17.71 -10.92
C GLU A 223 -2.06 -16.30 -10.33
N LEU A 224 -2.06 -16.23 -8.99
CA LEU A 224 -2.20 -14.99 -8.22
C LEU A 224 -1.00 -14.79 -7.31
N PHE A 225 -0.31 -13.67 -7.49
CA PHE A 225 0.73 -13.21 -6.57
C PHE A 225 0.23 -11.95 -5.86
N ILE A 226 0.04 -12.01 -4.55
CA ILE A 226 -0.59 -10.95 -3.76
C ILE A 226 0.47 -10.29 -2.89
N VAL A 227 0.75 -8.99 -3.03
CA VAL A 227 1.62 -8.25 -2.11
C VAL A 227 0.81 -7.52 -1.04
N VAL A 228 1.28 -7.59 0.19
CA VAL A 228 0.93 -6.71 1.31
C VAL A 228 2.14 -5.86 1.63
N THR A 229 2.09 -4.56 1.31
CA THR A 229 3.15 -3.62 1.71
C THR A 229 2.90 -3.07 3.12
N MET A 230 3.95 -3.06 3.93
CA MET A 230 3.93 -2.70 5.35
C MET A 230 5.18 -1.85 5.68
N TYR A 231 5.00 -0.81 6.50
CA TYR A 231 6.06 -0.01 7.11
C TYR A 231 6.11 -0.23 8.63
N ASN A 232 5.11 0.28 9.37
CA ASN A 232 5.06 0.23 10.83
C ASN A 232 3.64 0.00 11.40
N GLU A 233 2.74 -0.54 10.57
CA GLU A 233 1.36 -0.84 10.90
C GLU A 233 1.25 -1.81 12.09
N ASP A 234 0.23 -1.58 12.93
CA ASP A 234 -0.03 -2.41 14.10
C ASP A 234 -0.61 -3.78 13.78
N GLU A 235 -0.70 -4.62 14.81
CA GLU A 235 -1.17 -5.99 14.69
C GLU A 235 -2.61 -6.09 14.19
N PHE A 236 -3.46 -5.09 14.43
CA PHE A 236 -4.85 -5.08 13.97
C PHE A 236 -4.95 -4.70 12.51
N LEU A 237 -4.22 -3.68 12.06
CA LEU A 237 -4.16 -3.28 10.65
C LEU A 237 -3.64 -4.44 9.79
N PHE A 238 -2.54 -5.08 10.23
CA PHE A 238 -1.99 -6.26 9.57
C PHE A 238 -2.96 -7.46 9.58
N ALA A 239 -3.42 -7.88 10.77
CA ALA A 239 -4.30 -9.04 10.89
C ALA A 239 -5.62 -8.86 10.12
N ARG A 240 -6.19 -7.64 10.11
CA ARG A 240 -7.41 -7.33 9.35
C ARG A 240 -7.21 -7.55 7.84
N THR A 241 -6.09 -7.12 7.28
CA THR A 241 -5.72 -7.36 5.88
C THR A 241 -5.57 -8.86 5.61
N MET A 242 -4.79 -9.56 6.44
CA MET A 242 -4.54 -11.01 6.29
C MET A 242 -5.81 -11.86 6.42
N ILE A 243 -6.73 -11.52 7.34
CA ILE A 243 -8.05 -12.18 7.47
C ILE A 243 -8.88 -12.01 6.19
N GLY A 244 -8.81 -10.85 5.54
CA GLY A 244 -9.45 -10.62 4.24
C GLY A 244 -8.85 -11.52 3.15
N ILE A 245 -7.52 -11.61 3.09
CA ILE A 245 -6.80 -12.46 2.12
C ILE A 245 -7.13 -13.94 2.34
N PHE A 246 -7.07 -14.43 3.58
CA PHE A 246 -7.36 -15.83 3.91
C PHE A 246 -8.79 -16.22 3.49
N LYS A 247 -9.79 -15.37 3.77
CA LYS A 247 -11.18 -15.58 3.31
C LYS A 247 -11.32 -15.61 1.79
N ASN A 248 -10.52 -14.85 1.06
CA ASN A 248 -10.49 -14.94 -0.41
C ASN A 248 -9.89 -16.26 -0.89
N ILE A 249 -8.82 -16.76 -0.25
CA ILE A 249 -8.20 -18.05 -0.62
C ILE A 249 -9.15 -19.20 -0.26
N GLU A 250 -9.83 -19.16 0.90
CA GLU A 250 -10.94 -20.07 1.25
C GLU A 250 -12.04 -20.05 0.17
N HIS A 251 -12.45 -18.86 -0.29
CA HIS A 251 -13.45 -18.72 -1.35
C HIS A 251 -12.99 -19.36 -2.66
N LEU A 252 -11.74 -19.11 -3.10
CA LEU A 252 -11.15 -19.76 -4.27
C LEU A 252 -11.12 -21.29 -4.11
N CYS A 253 -10.76 -21.80 -2.94
CA CYS A 253 -10.72 -23.24 -2.67
C CYS A 253 -12.12 -23.90 -2.66
N SER A 254 -13.16 -23.14 -2.29
CA SER A 254 -14.55 -23.62 -2.31
C SER A 254 -15.18 -23.73 -3.71
N ARG A 255 -14.55 -23.17 -4.75
CA ARG A 255 -15.11 -23.15 -6.12
C ARG A 255 -14.92 -24.48 -6.84
N THR A 256 -15.82 -25.43 -6.63
CA THR A 256 -15.80 -26.75 -7.30
C THR A 256 -16.06 -26.70 -8.81
N SER A 257 -16.84 -25.73 -9.29
CA SER A 257 -17.21 -25.58 -10.71
C SER A 257 -16.35 -24.52 -11.43
N SER A 258 -15.02 -24.65 -11.38
CA SER A 258 -14.08 -23.78 -12.10
C SER A 258 -12.99 -24.59 -12.80
N LYS A 259 -12.49 -24.10 -13.94
CA LYS A 259 -11.31 -24.68 -14.61
C LYS A 259 -10.00 -24.31 -13.88
N THR A 260 -9.98 -23.15 -13.24
CA THR A 260 -8.79 -22.60 -12.57
C THR A 260 -8.80 -22.89 -11.08
N TRP A 261 -9.97 -22.83 -10.45
CA TRP A 261 -10.15 -22.91 -8.99
C TRP A 261 -10.79 -24.24 -8.56
N GLY A 262 -10.67 -24.57 -7.28
CA GLY A 262 -11.01 -25.88 -6.69
C GLY A 262 -10.21 -26.10 -5.41
N LYS A 263 -10.32 -27.27 -4.75
CA LYS A 263 -9.73 -27.52 -3.42
C LYS A 263 -8.24 -27.15 -3.31
N GLU A 264 -7.47 -27.38 -4.38
CA GLU A 264 -6.03 -27.09 -4.47
C GLU A 264 -5.70 -25.67 -4.97
N ALA A 265 -6.68 -24.76 -5.01
CA ALA A 265 -6.49 -23.39 -5.50
C ALA A 265 -5.38 -22.63 -4.75
N TRP A 266 -5.22 -22.89 -3.45
CA TRP A 266 -4.18 -22.31 -2.61
C TRP A 266 -2.76 -22.55 -3.15
N LYS A 267 -2.50 -23.68 -3.84
CA LYS A 267 -1.20 -23.97 -4.47
C LYS A 267 -0.86 -23.00 -5.61
N LYS A 268 -1.87 -22.34 -6.19
CA LYS A 268 -1.73 -21.34 -7.27
C LYS A 268 -1.68 -19.90 -6.75
N VAL A 269 -1.82 -19.68 -5.44
CA VAL A 269 -1.80 -18.36 -4.81
C VAL A 269 -0.56 -18.25 -3.92
N VAL A 270 0.21 -17.17 -4.08
CA VAL A 270 1.32 -16.82 -3.18
C VAL A 270 1.07 -15.45 -2.58
N VAL A 271 1.19 -15.33 -1.26
CA VAL A 271 1.01 -14.07 -0.53
C VAL A 271 2.37 -13.57 -0.05
N CYS A 272 2.85 -12.48 -0.65
CA CYS A 272 4.07 -11.80 -0.26
C CYS A 272 3.78 -10.67 0.73
N ILE A 273 4.46 -10.65 1.87
CA ILE A 273 4.38 -9.57 2.85
C ILE A 273 5.74 -8.86 2.82
N VAL A 274 5.78 -7.58 2.48
CA VAL A 274 7.04 -6.82 2.40
C VAL A 274 7.07 -5.72 3.45
N SER A 275 7.96 -5.86 4.44
CA SER A 275 8.15 -4.91 5.54
C SER A 275 9.34 -3.99 5.28
N ASP A 276 9.10 -2.68 5.40
CA ASP A 276 10.01 -1.62 5.01
C ASP A 276 10.94 -1.14 6.15
N GLY A 277 11.92 -1.99 6.48
CA GLY A 277 13.00 -1.71 7.42
C GLY A 277 12.90 -2.47 8.73
N ARG A 278 13.94 -3.25 9.05
CA ARG A 278 14.02 -4.07 10.28
C ARG A 278 13.89 -3.27 11.58
N ALA A 279 14.33 -2.00 11.59
CA ALA A 279 14.17 -1.07 12.71
C ALA A 279 12.75 -0.49 12.87
N LYS A 280 11.87 -0.66 11.88
CA LYS A 280 10.60 0.07 11.78
C LYS A 280 9.36 -0.82 11.91
N ILE A 281 9.51 -2.12 11.66
CA ILE A 281 8.44 -3.10 11.86
C ILE A 281 7.93 -3.08 13.31
N ASN A 282 6.61 -3.11 13.48
CA ASN A 282 5.98 -3.22 14.79
C ASN A 282 6.24 -4.60 15.42
N GLU A 283 6.68 -4.64 16.67
CA GLU A 283 7.02 -5.87 17.40
C GLU A 283 5.84 -6.82 17.57
N ARG A 284 4.62 -6.31 17.79
CA ARG A 284 3.40 -7.13 17.87
C ARG A 284 3.04 -7.72 16.51
N THR A 285 3.20 -6.95 15.43
CA THR A 285 3.02 -7.45 14.07
C THR A 285 4.05 -8.53 13.73
N LYS A 286 5.31 -8.38 14.18
CA LYS A 286 6.35 -9.43 14.13
C LYS A 286 5.94 -10.68 14.92
N ALA A 287 5.35 -10.53 16.11
CA ALA A 287 4.82 -11.67 16.88
C ALA A 287 3.65 -12.39 16.17
N VAL A 288 2.77 -11.68 15.47
CA VAL A 288 1.72 -12.30 14.63
C VAL A 288 2.33 -13.07 13.46
N LEU A 289 3.37 -12.55 12.81
CA LEU A 289 4.11 -13.26 11.75
C LEU A 289 4.78 -14.55 12.28
N ALA A 290 5.33 -14.52 13.50
CA ALA A 290 5.85 -15.71 14.17
C ALA A 290 4.75 -16.73 14.48
N GLY A 291 3.59 -16.27 14.96
CA GLY A 291 2.40 -17.11 15.19
C GLY A 291 1.83 -17.74 13.92
N LEU A 292 2.05 -17.13 12.75
CA LEU A 292 1.74 -17.74 11.44
C LEU A 292 2.80 -18.74 10.96
N GLY A 293 3.96 -18.83 11.61
CA GLY A 293 5.10 -19.69 11.25
C GLY A 293 6.04 -19.12 10.17
N VAL A 294 5.81 -17.89 9.71
CA VAL A 294 6.59 -17.24 8.63
C VAL A 294 7.68 -16.28 9.16
N TYR A 295 7.95 -16.31 10.46
CA TYR A 295 9.07 -15.59 11.08
C TYR A 295 9.62 -16.38 12.26
N GLN A 296 10.93 -16.38 12.41
CA GLN A 296 11.63 -16.84 13.60
C GLN A 296 12.79 -15.88 13.88
N ASP A 297 13.01 -15.55 15.17
CA ASP A 297 14.00 -14.57 15.59
C ASP A 297 15.42 -15.17 15.67
N GLY A 298 16.46 -14.34 15.79
CA GLY A 298 17.89 -14.78 15.86
C GLY A 298 18.53 -15.36 14.57
N ILE A 299 17.73 -15.76 13.56
CA ILE A 299 18.23 -16.34 12.30
C ILE A 299 18.85 -15.27 11.39
N ALA A 300 18.31 -14.05 11.41
CA ALA A 300 18.74 -12.93 10.57
C ALA A 300 20.24 -12.59 10.74
N LYS A 301 20.98 -12.41 9.63
CA LYS A 301 22.43 -12.11 9.60
C LYS A 301 22.70 -10.80 8.88
N GLN A 302 23.60 -9.96 9.41
CA GLN A 302 23.88 -8.64 8.83
C GLN A 302 24.65 -8.73 7.51
N GLN A 303 25.56 -9.69 7.41
CA GLN A 303 26.43 -9.88 6.25
C GLN A 303 26.59 -11.36 5.93
N VAL A 304 26.73 -11.68 4.65
CA VAL A 304 27.13 -13.00 4.14
C VAL A 304 28.30 -12.80 3.18
N ASN A 305 29.44 -13.42 3.47
CA ASN A 305 30.66 -13.30 2.67
C ASN A 305 31.13 -11.85 2.44
N GLY A 306 31.03 -11.03 3.49
CA GLY A 306 31.39 -9.60 3.43
C GLY A 306 30.45 -8.71 2.62
N LYS A 307 29.39 -9.27 2.01
CA LYS A 307 28.29 -8.48 1.41
C LYS A 307 27.22 -8.20 2.47
N ASP A 308 26.78 -6.95 2.54
CA ASP A 308 25.61 -6.55 3.34
C ASP A 308 24.34 -7.27 2.87
N VAL A 309 23.53 -7.75 3.81
CA VAL A 309 22.20 -8.27 3.53
C VAL A 309 21.25 -7.08 3.32
N THR A 310 20.56 -7.09 2.18
CA THR A 310 19.59 -6.06 1.77
C THR A 310 18.18 -6.39 2.26
N ALA A 311 17.83 -7.69 2.28
CA ALA A 311 16.58 -8.19 2.83
C ALA A 311 16.68 -9.63 3.36
N HIS A 312 15.87 -9.91 4.38
CA HIS A 312 15.66 -11.23 4.96
C HIS A 312 14.36 -11.81 4.42
N ILE A 313 14.44 -13.00 3.81
CA ILE A 313 13.30 -13.64 3.15
C ILE A 313 12.96 -14.90 3.92
N TYR A 314 11.68 -15.09 4.26
CA TYR A 314 11.14 -16.21 4.99
C TYR A 314 9.97 -16.81 4.20
N GLU A 315 9.97 -18.12 4.01
CA GLU A 315 8.96 -18.85 3.23
C GLU A 315 8.36 -19.97 4.06
N TYR A 316 7.03 -19.96 4.19
CA TYR A 316 6.29 -20.96 4.94
C TYR A 316 4.86 -21.10 4.41
N THR A 317 4.31 -22.30 4.43
CA THR A 317 2.90 -22.53 4.07
C THR A 317 2.10 -22.71 5.35
N SER A 318 1.34 -21.70 5.74
CA SER A 318 0.61 -21.71 7.02
C SER A 318 -0.76 -22.35 6.90
N GLN A 319 -1.15 -23.18 7.88
CA GLN A 319 -2.51 -23.67 8.09
C GLN A 319 -3.19 -22.98 9.30
N ILE A 320 -2.61 -21.88 9.81
CA ILE A 320 -3.17 -21.11 10.93
C ILE A 320 -3.92 -19.89 10.40
N GLY A 321 -5.17 -19.74 10.84
CA GLY A 321 -5.98 -18.56 10.57
C GLY A 321 -5.71 -17.44 11.59
N LEU A 322 -6.29 -16.27 11.32
CA LEU A 322 -6.32 -15.15 12.27
C LEU A 322 -7.77 -14.77 12.60
N GLU A 323 -7.99 -14.25 13.80
CA GLU A 323 -9.27 -13.73 14.26
C GLU A 323 -9.07 -12.50 15.16
N LEU A 324 -9.97 -11.52 15.05
CA LEU A 324 -9.98 -10.33 15.92
C LEU A 324 -11.03 -10.53 17.01
N LYS A 325 -10.59 -10.69 18.26
CA LYS A 325 -11.47 -10.85 19.45
C LYS A 325 -11.40 -9.57 20.29
N GLY A 326 -12.37 -8.69 20.09
CA GLY A 326 -12.40 -7.39 20.75
C GLY A 326 -11.14 -6.57 20.43
N THR A 327 -10.33 -6.31 21.45
CA THR A 327 -9.06 -5.56 21.37
C THR A 327 -7.84 -6.49 21.40
N GLN A 328 -7.92 -7.70 20.85
CA GLN A 328 -6.78 -8.62 20.68
C GLN A 328 -6.83 -9.36 19.34
N VAL A 329 -5.66 -9.66 18.79
CA VAL A 329 -5.48 -10.59 17.66
C VAL A 329 -5.27 -11.98 18.24
N SER A 330 -6.04 -12.96 17.79
CA SER A 330 -5.91 -14.36 18.20
C SER A 330 -5.63 -15.26 17.00
N LEU A 331 -4.78 -16.27 17.19
CA LEU A 331 -4.56 -17.32 16.21
C LEU A 331 -5.79 -18.26 16.18
N LYS A 332 -6.15 -18.72 15.00
CA LYS A 332 -7.24 -19.68 14.77
C LYS A 332 -6.66 -20.99 14.23
N SER A 333 -6.41 -21.92 15.15
CA SER A 333 -6.01 -23.30 14.85
C SER A 333 -7.12 -24.02 14.07
N GLY A 334 -6.75 -24.93 13.17
CA GLY A 334 -7.72 -25.67 12.35
C GLY A 334 -8.32 -24.89 11.16
N SER A 335 -7.60 -23.92 10.58
CA SER A 335 -7.96 -23.41 9.25
C SER A 335 -7.74 -24.51 8.22
N LYS A 336 -8.81 -24.94 7.54
CA LYS A 336 -8.75 -26.05 6.57
C LYS A 336 -8.06 -25.68 5.25
N THR A 337 -7.73 -24.40 5.04
CA THR A 337 -7.14 -23.90 3.79
C THR A 337 -5.72 -23.41 4.06
N PRO A 338 -4.69 -24.10 3.54
CA PRO A 338 -3.31 -23.63 3.63
C PRO A 338 -3.09 -22.34 2.84
N VAL A 339 -2.10 -21.53 3.22
CA VAL A 339 -1.71 -20.31 2.52
C VAL A 339 -0.19 -20.26 2.37
N GLN A 340 0.30 -20.16 1.14
CA GLN A 340 1.73 -20.00 0.83
C GLN A 340 2.16 -18.55 1.14
N LEU A 341 2.94 -18.36 2.21
CA LEU A 341 3.43 -17.06 2.67
C LEU A 341 4.92 -16.86 2.28
N LEU A 342 5.22 -15.64 1.82
CA LEU A 342 6.57 -15.15 1.51
C LEU A 342 6.77 -13.82 2.26
N PHE A 343 7.42 -13.85 3.42
CA PHE A 343 7.72 -12.64 4.19
C PHE A 343 9.11 -12.09 3.83
N CYS A 344 9.18 -10.83 3.43
CA CYS A 344 10.40 -10.11 3.09
C CYS A 344 10.57 -8.93 4.05
N LEU A 345 11.53 -9.04 4.96
CA LEU A 345 11.92 -7.98 5.90
C LEU A 345 13.16 -7.27 5.37
N LYS A 346 12.99 -6.06 4.83
CA LYS A 346 14.11 -5.28 4.31
C LYS A 346 14.98 -4.76 5.45
N GLU A 347 16.30 -4.75 5.27
CA GLU A 347 17.22 -4.30 6.32
C GLU A 347 17.13 -2.78 6.53
N LYS A 348 16.99 -2.02 5.44
CA LYS A 348 16.89 -0.56 5.42
C LYS A 348 15.48 -0.11 5.02
N ASN A 349 15.02 1.01 5.59
CA ASN A 349 13.83 1.72 5.12
C ASN A 349 14.13 2.34 3.74
N GLN A 350 13.38 1.94 2.72
CA GLN A 350 13.56 2.37 1.33
C GLN A 350 12.23 2.77 0.66
N LYS A 351 11.15 2.95 1.44
CA LYS A 351 9.79 3.32 1.01
C LYS A 351 9.05 2.22 0.23
N LYS A 352 7.74 2.43 0.06
CA LYS A 352 6.80 1.53 -0.64
C LYS A 352 7.26 1.15 -2.06
N ILE A 353 7.81 2.09 -2.83
CA ILE A 353 8.28 1.85 -4.22
C ILE A 353 9.34 0.73 -4.26
N ASN A 354 10.31 0.76 -3.34
CA ASN A 354 11.31 -0.27 -3.22
C ASN A 354 10.71 -1.63 -2.80
N SER A 355 9.68 -1.62 -1.93
CA SER A 355 8.94 -2.84 -1.59
C SER A 355 8.25 -3.45 -2.82
N HIS A 356 7.72 -2.61 -3.73
CA HIS A 356 7.21 -3.06 -5.03
C HIS A 356 8.32 -3.55 -5.97
N ARG A 357 9.58 -3.11 -5.84
CA ARG A 357 10.71 -3.69 -6.60
C ARG A 357 11.04 -5.11 -6.17
N TRP A 358 11.08 -5.38 -4.87
CA TRP A 358 11.18 -6.75 -4.35
C TRP A 358 10.04 -7.64 -4.88
N PHE A 359 8.81 -7.12 -4.86
CA PHE A 359 7.67 -7.85 -5.39
C PHE A 359 7.75 -8.12 -6.90
N PHE A 360 7.94 -7.11 -7.75
CA PHE A 360 7.88 -7.27 -9.20
C PHE A 360 9.20 -7.70 -9.85
N GLN A 361 10.35 -7.11 -9.46
CA GLN A 361 11.64 -7.36 -10.12
C GLN A 361 12.37 -8.58 -9.57
N ALA A 362 12.29 -8.83 -8.25
CA ALA A 362 12.88 -10.01 -7.64
C ALA A 362 11.91 -11.21 -7.70
N PHE A 363 10.88 -11.20 -6.87
CA PHE A 363 10.03 -12.37 -6.65
C PHE A 363 9.14 -12.69 -7.86
N GLY A 364 8.55 -11.67 -8.48
CA GLY A 364 7.76 -11.81 -9.71
C GLY A 364 8.56 -12.43 -10.85
N ARG A 365 9.85 -12.11 -10.98
CA ARG A 365 10.75 -12.69 -12.00
C ARG A 365 11.08 -14.15 -11.73
N VAL A 366 11.10 -14.59 -10.46
CA VAL A 366 11.24 -16.01 -10.11
C VAL A 366 9.91 -16.76 -10.30
N LEU A 367 8.79 -16.22 -9.83
CA LEU A 367 7.50 -16.90 -9.85
C LEU A 367 6.82 -16.91 -11.23
N ASP A 368 7.09 -15.91 -12.06
CA ASP A 368 6.42 -15.63 -13.35
C ASP A 368 4.88 -15.70 -13.23
N PRO A 369 4.27 -14.85 -12.37
CA PRO A 369 2.85 -14.96 -12.07
C PRO A 369 1.97 -14.42 -13.20
N ASN A 370 0.77 -14.97 -13.38
CA ASN A 370 -0.19 -14.38 -14.32
C ASN A 370 -0.69 -12.99 -13.86
N ILE A 371 -1.24 -12.93 -12.65
CA ILE A 371 -1.85 -11.71 -12.07
C ILE A 371 -1.17 -11.35 -10.74
N CYS A 372 -0.74 -10.09 -10.63
CA CYS A 372 -0.24 -9.49 -9.41
C CYS A 372 -1.32 -8.64 -8.74
N VAL A 373 -1.54 -8.78 -7.44
CA VAL A 373 -2.50 -7.99 -6.64
C VAL A 373 -1.75 -7.19 -5.59
N LEU A 374 -2.10 -5.91 -5.42
CA LEU A 374 -1.47 -4.98 -4.49
C LEU A 374 -2.45 -4.63 -3.38
N LEU A 375 -2.01 -4.80 -2.13
CA LEU A 375 -2.71 -4.42 -0.92
C LEU A 375 -1.78 -3.62 -0.01
N ASP A 376 -2.31 -2.55 0.58
CA ASP A 376 -1.66 -1.88 1.72
C ASP A 376 -2.11 -2.53 3.03
N ALA A 377 -1.18 -2.74 3.96
CA ALA A 377 -1.50 -3.15 5.32
C ALA A 377 -2.51 -2.15 5.95
N GLY A 378 -3.55 -2.68 6.60
CA GLY A 378 -4.72 -1.91 7.03
C GLY A 378 -5.92 -2.02 6.07
N THR A 379 -5.69 -2.22 4.77
CA THR A 379 -6.77 -2.42 3.79
C THR A 379 -7.28 -3.86 3.82
N LYS A 380 -8.58 -4.02 4.02
CA LYS A 380 -9.27 -5.31 4.16
C LYS A 380 -10.03 -5.63 2.86
N PRO A 381 -9.58 -6.59 2.04
CA PRO A 381 -10.36 -7.02 0.89
C PRO A 381 -11.65 -7.72 1.36
N GLY A 382 -12.76 -7.46 0.67
CA GLY A 382 -14.02 -8.19 0.85
C GLY A 382 -13.87 -9.67 0.50
N ARG A 383 -14.74 -10.53 1.07
CA ARG A 383 -14.56 -12.00 1.12
C ARG A 383 -14.25 -12.70 -0.22
N ASP A 384 -14.75 -12.17 -1.33
CA ASP A 384 -14.63 -12.69 -2.68
C ASP A 384 -14.07 -11.64 -3.67
N SER A 385 -13.55 -10.53 -3.16
CA SER A 385 -13.11 -9.38 -3.96
C SER A 385 -11.87 -9.67 -4.81
N ILE A 386 -10.93 -10.48 -4.33
CA ILE A 386 -9.74 -10.88 -5.09
C ILE A 386 -10.13 -11.81 -6.25
N TYR A 387 -11.13 -12.68 -6.03
CA TYR A 387 -11.70 -13.50 -7.10
C TYR A 387 -12.37 -12.63 -8.19
N HIS A 388 -13.14 -11.61 -7.83
CA HIS A 388 -13.76 -10.70 -8.82
C HIS A 388 -12.72 -9.88 -9.58
N LEU A 389 -11.64 -9.43 -8.93
CA LEU A 389 -10.50 -8.81 -9.63
C LEU A 389 -9.89 -9.77 -10.65
N TRP A 390 -9.52 -10.99 -10.24
CA TRP A 390 -8.97 -12.00 -11.13
C TRP A 390 -9.91 -12.32 -12.31
N LYS A 391 -11.21 -12.46 -12.04
CA LYS A 391 -12.23 -12.78 -13.05
C LYS A 391 -12.30 -11.73 -14.18
N ALA A 392 -11.98 -10.47 -13.90
CA ALA A 392 -11.89 -9.44 -14.95
C ALA A 392 -10.82 -9.80 -16.00
N PHE A 393 -9.64 -10.23 -15.55
CA PHE A 393 -8.53 -10.63 -16.44
C PHE A 393 -8.77 -11.95 -17.18
N ASP A 394 -9.61 -12.83 -16.62
CA ASP A 394 -10.04 -14.09 -17.25
C ASP A 394 -11.05 -13.83 -18.38
N ILE A 395 -11.99 -12.89 -18.19
CA ILE A 395 -13.00 -12.53 -19.21
C ILE A 395 -12.43 -11.65 -20.34
N GLU A 396 -11.57 -10.67 -20.01
CA GLU A 396 -11.01 -9.75 -21.00
C GLU A 396 -9.46 -9.82 -20.98
N PRO A 397 -8.86 -10.62 -21.89
CA PRO A 397 -7.41 -10.79 -21.96
C PRO A 397 -6.63 -9.49 -22.10
N MET A 398 -7.23 -8.45 -22.71
CA MET A 398 -6.60 -7.15 -22.92
C MET A 398 -6.60 -6.25 -21.67
N ILE A 399 -7.22 -6.65 -20.56
CA ILE A 399 -7.03 -5.92 -19.28
C ILE A 399 -5.59 -6.14 -18.82
N GLY A 400 -4.86 -5.01 -18.70
CA GLY A 400 -3.51 -4.95 -18.14
C GLY A 400 -3.49 -4.54 -16.66
N GLY A 401 -4.52 -3.83 -16.19
CA GLY A 401 -4.70 -3.46 -14.78
C GLY A 401 -6.17 -3.25 -14.41
N ALA A 402 -6.52 -3.53 -13.16
CA ALA A 402 -7.87 -3.36 -12.63
C ALA A 402 -7.85 -2.92 -11.16
N CYS A 403 -8.92 -2.26 -10.69
CA CYS A 403 -9.09 -1.92 -9.27
C CYS A 403 -10.52 -2.21 -8.79
N GLY A 404 -10.64 -2.40 -7.47
CA GLY A 404 -11.93 -2.54 -6.79
C GLY A 404 -12.41 -1.22 -6.19
N GLU A 405 -13.65 -1.24 -5.70
CA GLU A 405 -14.23 -0.15 -4.91
C GLU A 405 -13.50 0.00 -3.57
N ILE A 406 -12.77 1.11 -3.38
CA ILE A 406 -12.25 1.48 -2.06
C ILE A 406 -13.40 2.05 -1.21
N LYS A 407 -13.65 1.44 -0.04
CA LYS A 407 -14.67 1.84 0.93
C LYS A 407 -14.03 2.33 2.22
N VAL A 408 -14.64 3.31 2.87
CA VAL A 408 -14.22 3.77 4.19
C VAL A 408 -14.71 2.77 5.26
N MET A 409 -13.88 2.45 6.25
CA MET A 409 -14.30 1.68 7.42
C MET A 409 -15.17 2.53 8.35
N LEU A 410 -16.48 2.25 8.37
CA LEU A 410 -17.47 3.08 9.08
C LEU A 410 -17.81 2.64 10.52
N ASP A 411 -17.36 1.46 10.96
CA ASP A 411 -17.85 0.74 12.16
C ASP A 411 -19.38 0.89 12.37
N HIS A 412 -20.16 0.21 11.53
CA HIS A 412 -21.62 0.23 11.58
C HIS A 412 -22.23 1.65 11.47
N GLY A 413 -21.48 2.60 10.90
CA GLY A 413 -21.89 4.00 10.72
C GLY A 413 -21.42 4.96 11.80
N LYS A 414 -20.88 4.49 12.94
CA LYS A 414 -20.46 5.35 14.06
C LYS A 414 -19.43 6.40 13.64
N ASN A 415 -18.51 6.04 12.74
CA ASN A 415 -17.46 6.97 12.31
C ASN A 415 -18.01 8.15 11.48
N LEU A 416 -19.23 8.07 10.93
CA LEU A 416 -19.88 9.16 10.19
C LEU A 416 -20.28 10.35 11.07
N ALA A 417 -20.29 10.20 12.39
CA ALA A 417 -20.45 11.32 13.33
C ALA A 417 -19.30 12.33 13.23
N ASN A 418 -18.13 11.94 12.68
CA ASN A 418 -17.04 12.86 12.36
C ASN A 418 -17.23 13.41 10.93
N PRO A 419 -17.45 14.72 10.74
CA PRO A 419 -17.69 15.32 9.43
C PRO A 419 -16.56 15.09 8.42
N LEU A 420 -15.31 14.97 8.88
CA LEU A 420 -14.16 14.66 8.01
C LEU A 420 -14.27 13.27 7.41
N VAL A 421 -14.69 12.27 8.21
CA VAL A 421 -14.87 10.89 7.76
C VAL A 421 -16.08 10.79 6.84
N ALA A 422 -17.20 11.43 7.19
CA ALA A 422 -18.41 11.47 6.35
C ALA A 422 -18.12 12.08 4.97
N THR A 423 -17.40 13.20 4.92
CA THR A 423 -17.04 13.88 3.66
C THR A 423 -16.13 13.02 2.79
N GLN A 424 -15.12 12.37 3.37
CA GLN A 424 -14.24 11.46 2.64
C GLN A 424 -15.00 10.23 2.11
N ASN A 425 -15.92 9.67 2.90
CA ASN A 425 -16.79 8.58 2.46
C ASN A 425 -17.70 9.01 1.30
N PHE A 426 -18.23 10.23 1.32
CA PHE A 426 -19.02 10.79 0.22
C PHE A 426 -18.20 10.91 -1.08
N GLU A 427 -16.99 11.49 -1.02
CA GLU A 427 -16.09 11.58 -2.18
C GLU A 427 -15.74 10.21 -2.76
N TYR A 428 -15.37 9.26 -1.89
CA TYR A 428 -15.04 7.89 -2.31
C TYR A 428 -16.22 7.25 -3.03
N LYS A 429 -17.42 7.37 -2.47
CA LYS A 429 -18.64 6.83 -3.08
C LYS A 429 -18.94 7.47 -4.43
N MET A 430 -18.90 8.79 -4.52
CA MET A 430 -19.21 9.49 -5.77
C MET A 430 -18.16 9.23 -6.85
N SER A 431 -16.88 9.16 -6.51
CA SER A 431 -15.84 8.80 -7.48
C SER A 431 -15.98 7.35 -7.96
N ASN A 432 -16.36 6.42 -7.08
CA ASN A 432 -16.65 5.01 -7.43
C ASN A 432 -17.97 4.79 -8.20
N ILE A 433 -18.87 5.77 -8.23
CA ILE A 433 -20.19 5.72 -8.92
C ILE A 433 -20.18 6.49 -10.23
N LEU A 434 -19.42 7.58 -10.32
CA LEU A 434 -19.38 8.46 -11.50
C LEU A 434 -18.05 8.37 -12.23
N ASP A 435 -16.94 8.70 -11.56
CA ASP A 435 -15.65 8.88 -12.23
C ASP A 435 -15.02 7.54 -12.67
N LYS A 436 -14.91 6.55 -11.76
CA LYS A 436 -14.32 5.24 -12.09
C LYS A 436 -15.10 4.45 -13.14
N PRO A 437 -16.45 4.44 -13.12
CA PRO A 437 -17.27 3.88 -14.21
C PRO A 437 -17.12 4.61 -15.55
N LEU A 438 -17.07 5.95 -15.55
CA LEU A 438 -16.80 6.76 -16.74
C LEU A 438 -15.44 6.38 -17.34
N GLU A 439 -14.37 6.52 -16.57
CA GLU A 439 -12.99 6.17 -16.95
C GLU A 439 -12.93 4.73 -17.50
N SER A 440 -13.43 3.75 -16.74
CA SER A 440 -13.45 2.34 -17.14
C SER A 440 -14.21 2.05 -18.45
N SER A 441 -15.13 2.93 -18.88
CA SER A 441 -15.84 2.80 -20.16
C SER A 441 -14.94 3.14 -21.36
N PHE A 442 -14.09 4.16 -21.19
CA PHE A 442 -13.06 4.53 -22.17
C PHE A 442 -11.88 3.56 -22.16
N GLY A 443 -11.69 2.80 -21.07
CA GLY A 443 -10.68 1.75 -20.94
C GLY A 443 -9.32 2.26 -20.49
N PHE A 444 -9.25 3.50 -20.04
CA PHE A 444 -8.16 4.10 -19.27
C PHE A 444 -8.74 4.56 -17.94
N ILE A 445 -7.96 4.50 -16.88
CA ILE A 445 -8.38 4.88 -15.53
C ILE A 445 -7.26 5.75 -14.97
N SER A 446 -7.57 6.97 -14.56
CA SER A 446 -6.56 7.96 -14.19
C SER A 446 -5.74 7.57 -12.96
N VAL A 447 -6.25 6.64 -12.16
CA VAL A 447 -5.57 5.99 -11.03
C VAL A 447 -6.21 4.64 -10.71
N LEU A 448 -5.40 3.58 -10.66
CA LEU A 448 -5.71 2.32 -9.98
C LEU A 448 -5.04 2.36 -8.60
N PRO A 449 -5.79 2.46 -7.48
CA PRO A 449 -5.18 2.67 -6.17
C PRO A 449 -4.24 1.53 -5.75
N GLY A 450 -2.99 1.82 -5.41
CA GLY A 450 -2.03 0.86 -4.89
C GLY A 450 -2.39 0.21 -3.54
N ALA A 451 -3.53 0.60 -2.94
CA ALA A 451 -4.09 -0.02 -1.74
C ALA A 451 -5.02 -1.21 -2.03
N PHE A 452 -5.65 -1.27 -3.22
CA PHE A 452 -6.40 -2.45 -3.70
C PHE A 452 -6.55 -2.42 -5.23
N SER A 453 -5.52 -2.90 -5.92
CA SER A 453 -5.49 -3.03 -7.38
C SER A 453 -4.84 -4.34 -7.80
N ALA A 454 -5.01 -4.71 -9.06
CA ALA A 454 -4.40 -5.88 -9.68
C ALA A 454 -3.87 -5.53 -11.07
N TYR A 455 -2.85 -6.26 -11.52
CA TYR A 455 -2.16 -6.04 -12.79
C TYR A 455 -1.77 -7.36 -13.42
N ARG A 456 -1.83 -7.45 -14.73
CA ARG A 456 -1.30 -8.60 -15.48
C ARG A 456 0.21 -8.45 -15.57
N TYR A 457 0.98 -9.44 -15.11
CA TYR A 457 2.43 -9.29 -14.95
C TYR A 457 3.16 -8.99 -16.27
N VAL A 458 2.74 -9.62 -17.38
CA VAL A 458 3.29 -9.34 -18.73
C VAL A 458 2.96 -7.93 -19.25
N ALA A 459 1.87 -7.32 -18.78
CA ALA A 459 1.52 -5.95 -19.14
C ALA A 459 2.51 -4.96 -18.50
N LEU A 460 2.93 -5.22 -17.26
CA LEU A 460 3.91 -4.42 -16.51
C LEU A 460 5.32 -4.47 -17.11
N GLN A 461 5.76 -5.62 -17.64
CA GLN A 461 7.14 -5.79 -18.14
C GLN A 461 7.56 -4.71 -19.14
N ASN A 462 8.83 -4.29 -19.08
CA ASN A 462 9.38 -3.33 -20.03
C ASN A 462 9.55 -3.96 -21.43
N ASP A 463 9.74 -3.13 -22.44
CA ASP A 463 10.10 -3.59 -23.79
C ASP A 463 11.56 -4.05 -23.88
N LYS A 464 11.97 -4.50 -25.07
CA LYS A 464 13.32 -5.04 -25.32
C LYS A 464 14.46 -4.03 -25.09
N ASN A 465 14.17 -2.74 -25.09
CA ASN A 465 15.13 -1.67 -24.85
C ASN A 465 15.19 -1.30 -23.35
N GLY A 466 14.39 -1.95 -22.50
CA GLY A 466 14.25 -1.61 -21.08
C GLY A 466 13.26 -0.47 -20.81
N GLU A 467 12.63 0.11 -21.85
CA GLU A 467 11.61 1.16 -21.70
C GLU A 467 10.24 0.55 -21.38
N GLY A 468 9.53 1.06 -20.36
CA GLY A 468 8.16 0.61 -20.14
C GLY A 468 7.58 0.88 -18.75
N PRO A 469 6.44 0.24 -18.43
CA PRO A 469 5.66 0.56 -17.25
C PRO A 469 6.43 0.41 -15.93
N LEU A 470 7.23 -0.64 -15.75
CA LEU A 470 8.04 -0.83 -14.54
C LEU A 470 9.26 0.10 -14.47
N GLU A 471 9.94 0.42 -15.58
CA GLU A 471 11.03 1.43 -15.54
C GLU A 471 10.47 2.79 -15.13
N LYS A 472 9.35 3.20 -15.71
CA LYS A 472 8.67 4.44 -15.33
C LYS A 472 8.23 4.40 -13.87
N TYR A 473 7.51 3.37 -13.44
CA TYR A 473 7.00 3.24 -12.08
C TYR A 473 8.11 3.34 -11.01
N PHE A 474 9.25 2.69 -11.22
CA PHE A 474 10.37 2.71 -10.28
C PHE A 474 11.32 3.91 -10.42
N LYS A 475 11.20 4.72 -11.48
CA LYS A 475 12.05 5.90 -11.69
C LYS A 475 12.05 6.87 -10.51
N GLY A 476 10.93 6.94 -9.78
CA GLY A 476 10.80 7.72 -8.53
C GLY A 476 11.77 7.34 -7.41
N GLU A 477 12.28 6.10 -7.37
CA GLU A 477 13.30 5.66 -6.40
C GLU A 477 14.69 6.18 -6.75
N PHE A 478 15.08 6.09 -8.03
CA PHE A 478 16.42 6.46 -8.52
C PHE A 478 16.60 7.97 -8.74
N MET A 479 15.57 8.78 -8.48
CA MET A 479 15.68 10.23 -8.53
C MET A 479 16.50 10.75 -7.34
N HIS A 480 17.81 10.84 -7.57
CA HIS A 480 18.79 11.49 -6.71
C HIS A 480 18.46 12.98 -6.47
N ALA A 481 19.36 13.67 -5.74
CA ALA A 481 19.13 15.04 -5.28
C ALA A 481 18.79 16.03 -6.42
N ASP A 482 19.23 15.75 -7.65
CA ASP A 482 19.15 16.65 -8.81
C ASP A 482 17.84 16.56 -9.62
N ALA A 483 16.91 15.70 -9.22
CA ALA A 483 15.59 15.63 -9.86
C ALA A 483 14.77 16.91 -9.65
N GLY A 484 14.28 17.48 -10.76
CA GLY A 484 13.44 18.68 -10.76
C GLY A 484 12.13 18.50 -9.99
N VAL A 485 11.64 19.58 -9.37
CA VAL A 485 10.47 19.59 -8.46
C VAL A 485 9.20 19.05 -9.12
N PHE A 486 9.01 19.35 -10.40
CA PHE A 486 7.90 18.82 -11.21
C PHE A 486 7.89 17.29 -11.17
N THR A 487 9.00 16.66 -11.56
CA THR A 487 9.15 15.20 -11.60
C THR A 487 9.01 14.61 -10.20
N ALA A 488 9.61 15.26 -9.19
CA ALA A 488 9.53 14.81 -7.80
C ALA A 488 8.08 14.83 -7.25
N ASN A 489 7.24 15.81 -7.62
CA ASN A 489 5.82 15.82 -7.27
C ASN A 489 4.99 14.83 -8.10
N MET A 490 5.34 14.63 -9.38
CA MET A 490 4.69 13.66 -10.26
C MET A 490 4.75 12.23 -9.68
N TYR A 491 5.91 11.86 -9.10
CA TYR A 491 6.11 10.59 -8.39
C TYR A 491 5.60 10.58 -6.92
N LEU A 492 4.74 11.53 -6.52
CA LEU A 492 3.85 11.38 -5.34
C LEU A 492 2.55 10.62 -5.69
N ALA A 493 2.33 10.33 -6.97
CA ALA A 493 1.20 9.56 -7.48
C ALA A 493 1.68 8.62 -8.62
N GLU A 494 2.70 7.81 -8.32
CA GLU A 494 3.32 6.81 -9.19
C GLU A 494 2.30 5.90 -9.90
N ASP A 495 1.21 5.54 -9.21
CA ASP A 495 0.14 4.69 -9.74
C ASP A 495 -0.55 5.34 -10.96
N ARG A 496 -0.63 6.67 -11.01
CA ARG A 496 -1.18 7.42 -12.16
C ARG A 496 -0.28 7.34 -13.38
N ILE A 497 1.04 7.42 -13.17
CA ILE A 497 2.06 7.27 -14.21
C ILE A 497 1.99 5.84 -14.77
N LEU A 498 1.91 4.83 -13.89
CA LEU A 498 1.77 3.43 -14.28
C LEU A 498 0.52 3.18 -15.13
N CYS A 499 -0.62 3.78 -14.75
CA CYS A 499 -1.85 3.70 -15.53
C CYS A 499 -1.67 4.25 -16.96
N PHE A 500 -1.02 5.42 -17.09
CA PHE A 500 -0.75 6.03 -18.40
C PHE A 500 0.20 5.18 -19.26
N GLU A 501 1.32 4.72 -18.68
CA GLU A 501 2.35 3.94 -19.38
C GLU A 501 1.88 2.54 -19.77
N LEU A 502 0.91 1.94 -19.05
CA LEU A 502 0.26 0.70 -19.45
C LEU A 502 -0.55 0.87 -20.74
N VAL A 503 -1.38 1.92 -20.83
CA VAL A 503 -2.25 2.17 -21.99
C VAL A 503 -1.46 2.71 -23.19
N SER A 504 -0.43 3.52 -22.96
CA SER A 504 0.43 4.08 -24.00
C SER A 504 1.62 3.18 -24.39
N LYS A 505 1.70 1.96 -23.84
CA LYS A 505 2.79 1.01 -24.09
C LYS A 505 2.95 0.72 -25.60
N ARG A 506 4.19 0.85 -26.09
CA ARG A 506 4.56 0.64 -27.50
C ARG A 506 4.13 -0.75 -27.97
N ASN A 507 3.51 -0.84 -29.16
CA ASN A 507 3.06 -2.09 -29.80
C ASN A 507 2.23 -2.99 -28.85
N CYS A 508 1.40 -2.38 -28.02
CA CYS A 508 0.52 -3.04 -27.05
C CYS A 508 -0.85 -2.35 -27.05
N ARG A 509 -1.87 -3.03 -26.52
CA ARG A 509 -3.26 -2.51 -26.45
C ARG A 509 -3.93 -2.78 -25.10
N TRP A 510 -3.18 -2.64 -24.02
CA TRP A 510 -3.68 -2.86 -22.67
C TRP A 510 -4.76 -1.86 -22.28
N LEU A 511 -5.78 -2.34 -21.58
CA LEU A 511 -6.89 -1.57 -21.03
C LEU A 511 -6.86 -1.62 -19.50
N LEU A 512 -7.44 -0.60 -18.88
CA LEU A 512 -7.65 -0.51 -17.44
C LEU A 512 -9.14 -0.63 -17.12
N HIS A 513 -9.49 -1.32 -16.03
CA HIS A 513 -10.88 -1.66 -15.73
C HIS A 513 -11.26 -1.49 -14.24
N TYR A 514 -12.46 -0.98 -13.98
CA TYR A 514 -13.00 -0.84 -12.63
C TYR A 514 -13.97 -1.98 -12.34
N VAL A 515 -13.74 -2.71 -11.25
CA VAL A 515 -14.52 -3.89 -10.85
C VAL A 515 -15.36 -3.55 -9.63
N LYS A 516 -16.58 -3.03 -9.82
CA LYS A 516 -17.52 -2.69 -8.72
C LYS A 516 -17.84 -3.88 -7.80
N SER A 517 -17.72 -5.12 -8.31
CA SER A 517 -17.94 -6.35 -7.53
C SER A 517 -16.81 -6.65 -6.53
N ALA A 518 -15.63 -6.05 -6.70
CA ALA A 518 -14.49 -6.18 -5.80
C ALA A 518 -14.43 -4.97 -4.87
N THR A 519 -14.25 -5.17 -3.57
CA THR A 519 -14.26 -4.08 -2.58
C THR A 519 -13.08 -4.20 -1.62
N GLY A 520 -12.45 -3.08 -1.26
CA GLY A 520 -11.43 -3.01 -0.20
C GLY A 520 -11.80 -1.96 0.83
N GLU A 521 -11.91 -2.34 2.10
CA GLU A 521 -12.21 -1.42 3.20
C GLU A 521 -10.91 -0.85 3.79
N THR A 522 -10.78 0.48 3.85
CA THR A 522 -9.61 1.20 4.38
C THR A 522 -10.03 2.23 5.42
N ASP A 523 -9.15 2.59 6.35
CA ASP A 523 -9.35 3.71 7.27
C ASP A 523 -9.02 5.04 6.58
N VAL A 524 -9.51 6.14 7.16
CA VAL A 524 -9.29 7.50 6.66
C VAL A 524 -8.94 8.44 7.80
N PRO A 525 -8.14 9.50 7.56
CA PRO A 525 -7.81 10.49 8.59
C PRO A 525 -9.05 11.06 9.26
N ASN A 526 -9.11 10.91 10.59
CA ASN A 526 -10.19 11.44 11.43
C ASN A 526 -9.81 12.78 12.10
N ARG A 527 -8.59 13.27 11.85
CA ARG A 527 -8.02 14.51 12.41
C ARG A 527 -7.56 15.45 11.31
N ILE A 528 -7.82 16.75 11.48
CA ILE A 528 -7.53 17.81 10.50
C ILE A 528 -6.06 17.80 10.05
N ALA A 529 -5.09 17.70 10.97
CA ALA A 529 -3.67 17.78 10.59
C ALA A 529 -3.21 16.60 9.70
N GLU A 530 -3.71 15.39 9.97
CA GLU A 530 -3.43 14.19 9.17
C GLU A 530 -4.14 14.28 7.81
N PHE A 531 -5.40 14.73 7.81
CA PHE A 531 -6.22 14.95 6.64
C PHE A 531 -5.62 15.98 5.66
N VAL A 532 -5.18 17.14 6.16
CA VAL A 532 -4.51 18.19 5.35
C VAL A 532 -3.23 17.65 4.69
N LEU A 533 -2.45 16.83 5.39
CA LEU A 533 -1.21 16.25 4.85
C LEU A 533 -1.45 15.14 3.82
N GLN A 534 -2.47 14.31 4.02
CA GLN A 534 -2.91 13.35 3.01
C GLN A 534 -3.34 14.08 1.73
N ARG A 535 -4.15 15.14 1.88
CA ARG A 535 -4.70 15.91 0.77
C ARG A 535 -3.63 16.69 0.01
N ARG A 536 -2.62 17.24 0.68
CA ARG A 536 -1.40 17.79 0.05
C ARG A 536 -0.78 16.79 -0.94
N ARG A 537 -0.56 15.55 -0.50
CA ARG A 537 0.04 14.48 -1.33
C ARG A 537 -0.82 14.17 -2.55
N TRP A 538 -2.12 13.97 -2.35
CA TRP A 538 -3.04 13.59 -3.42
C TRP A 538 -3.30 14.70 -4.43
N LEU A 539 -3.46 15.95 -3.99
CA LEU A 539 -3.70 17.09 -4.87
C LEU A 539 -2.47 17.37 -5.74
N ASN A 540 -1.28 17.48 -5.14
CA ASN A 540 -0.04 17.72 -5.89
C ASN A 540 0.25 16.53 -6.82
N GLY A 541 0.26 15.30 -6.32
CA GLY A 541 0.53 14.11 -7.13
C GLY A 541 -0.44 13.97 -8.30
N SER A 542 -1.75 14.22 -8.09
CA SER A 542 -2.75 14.16 -9.17
C SER A 542 -2.56 15.27 -10.20
N PHE A 543 -2.26 16.51 -9.77
CA PHE A 543 -2.03 17.63 -10.69
C PHE A 543 -0.80 17.39 -11.59
N PHE A 544 0.35 17.08 -11.01
CA PHE A 544 1.58 16.90 -11.78
C PHE A 544 1.54 15.64 -12.67
N ALA A 545 0.88 14.56 -12.23
CA ALA A 545 0.65 13.38 -13.08
C ALA A 545 -0.33 13.65 -14.23
N ALA A 546 -1.37 14.49 -14.02
CA ALA A 546 -2.28 14.89 -15.09
C ALA A 546 -1.57 15.74 -16.16
N VAL A 547 -0.77 16.73 -15.75
CA VAL A 547 0.05 17.53 -16.69
C VAL A 547 1.02 16.63 -17.47
N TYR A 548 1.64 15.64 -16.81
CA TYR A 548 2.49 14.66 -17.48
C TYR A 548 1.73 13.85 -18.54
N ALA A 549 0.58 13.27 -18.20
CA ALA A 549 -0.21 12.46 -19.12
C ALA A 549 -0.71 13.28 -20.32
N ILE A 550 -1.12 14.54 -20.11
CA ILE A 550 -1.52 15.46 -21.18
C ILE A 550 -0.34 15.78 -22.10
N ALA A 551 0.83 16.15 -21.57
CA ALA A 551 2.03 16.43 -22.37
C ALA A 551 2.48 15.22 -23.20
N HIS A 552 2.29 14.00 -22.66
CA HIS A 552 2.71 12.76 -23.30
C HIS A 552 1.60 12.06 -24.10
N VAL A 553 0.39 12.65 -24.25
CA VAL A 553 -0.75 12.03 -24.96
C VAL A 553 -0.42 11.54 -26.38
N HIS A 554 0.59 12.17 -27.03
CA HIS A 554 1.14 11.73 -28.31
C HIS A 554 1.66 10.28 -28.30
N GLN A 555 2.06 9.76 -27.14
CA GLN A 555 2.49 8.37 -26.95
C GLN A 555 1.34 7.35 -27.12
N LEU A 556 0.07 7.77 -27.16
CA LEU A 556 -1.02 6.86 -27.55
C LEU A 556 -0.87 6.41 -29.01
N TRP A 557 -0.23 7.19 -29.89
CA TRP A 557 -0.09 6.84 -31.30
C TRP A 557 0.87 5.67 -31.56
N ARG A 558 1.88 5.46 -30.69
CA ARG A 558 2.81 4.30 -30.73
C ARG A 558 2.21 2.97 -30.19
N SER A 559 0.96 2.98 -29.75
CA SER A 559 0.25 1.79 -29.26
C SER A 559 -0.50 1.05 -30.39
N ASP A 560 -0.84 -0.22 -30.17
CA ASP A 560 -1.62 -1.05 -31.10
C ASP A 560 -3.13 -0.99 -30.84
N HIS A 561 -3.58 0.06 -30.14
CA HIS A 561 -5.01 0.38 -29.98
C HIS A 561 -5.65 0.73 -31.33
N SER A 562 -6.91 0.34 -31.51
CA SER A 562 -7.68 0.68 -32.72
C SER A 562 -7.91 2.19 -32.84
N ALA A 563 -8.16 2.70 -34.05
CA ALA A 563 -8.43 4.12 -34.28
C ALA A 563 -9.59 4.64 -33.41
N MET A 564 -10.67 3.87 -33.29
CA MET A 564 -11.80 4.20 -32.42
C MET A 564 -11.41 4.26 -30.94
N ARG A 565 -10.56 3.34 -30.46
CA ARG A 565 -10.09 3.34 -29.06
C ARG A 565 -9.17 4.54 -28.79
N LYS A 566 -8.30 4.90 -29.74
CA LYS A 566 -7.44 6.11 -29.66
C LYS A 566 -8.27 7.39 -29.63
N PHE A 567 -9.33 7.47 -30.44
CA PHE A 567 -10.29 8.59 -30.41
C PHE A 567 -11.08 8.66 -29.09
N MET A 568 -11.54 7.52 -28.58
CA MET A 568 -12.16 7.40 -27.26
C MET A 568 -11.24 7.95 -26.14
N PHE A 569 -9.96 7.54 -26.11
CA PHE A 569 -9.01 8.12 -25.14
C PHE A 569 -8.85 9.64 -25.31
N LEU A 570 -8.80 10.15 -26.54
CA LEU A 570 -8.69 11.60 -26.77
C LEU A 570 -9.86 12.37 -26.15
N ILE A 571 -11.10 11.87 -26.27
CA ILE A 571 -12.28 12.45 -25.60
C ILE A 571 -12.08 12.45 -24.07
N GLU A 572 -11.63 11.34 -23.50
CA GLU A 572 -11.40 11.22 -22.06
C GLU A 572 -10.31 12.18 -21.57
N PHE A 573 -9.17 12.28 -22.27
CA PHE A 573 -8.10 13.23 -21.95
C PHE A 573 -8.54 14.69 -22.10
N THR A 574 -9.38 15.02 -23.10
CA THR A 574 -10.00 16.35 -23.21
C THR A 574 -10.89 16.63 -22.00
N TYR A 575 -11.74 15.69 -21.60
CA TYR A 575 -12.57 15.80 -20.40
C TYR A 575 -11.71 15.96 -19.12
N GLN A 576 -10.67 15.16 -18.93
CA GLN A 576 -9.75 15.28 -17.78
C GLN A 576 -9.03 16.64 -17.78
N THR A 577 -8.63 17.15 -18.95
CA THR A 577 -8.03 18.49 -19.10
C THR A 577 -8.99 19.60 -18.69
N ILE A 578 -10.26 19.54 -19.11
CA ILE A 578 -11.28 20.52 -18.69
C ILE A 578 -11.49 20.48 -17.18
N ASN A 579 -11.59 19.30 -16.56
CA ASN A 579 -11.70 19.19 -15.10
C ASN A 579 -10.47 19.76 -14.38
N MET A 580 -9.26 19.55 -14.92
CA MET A 580 -8.03 20.12 -14.37
C MET A 580 -8.03 21.65 -14.43
N LEU A 581 -8.54 22.25 -15.51
CA LEU A 581 -8.71 23.71 -15.62
C LEU A 581 -9.74 24.23 -14.60
N PHE A 582 -10.88 23.55 -14.43
CA PHE A 582 -11.87 23.90 -13.41
C PHE A 582 -11.30 23.81 -11.99
N ALA A 583 -10.45 22.81 -11.71
CA ALA A 583 -9.74 22.69 -10.43
C ALA A 583 -8.68 23.80 -10.23
N TRP A 584 -7.96 24.18 -11.28
CA TRP A 584 -6.98 25.27 -11.24
C TRP A 584 -7.61 26.63 -10.89
N PHE A 585 -8.79 26.91 -11.46
CA PHE A 585 -9.54 28.15 -11.22
C PHE A 585 -10.56 28.06 -10.07
N ALA A 586 -10.56 26.97 -9.27
CA ALA A 586 -11.59 26.71 -8.28
C ALA A 586 -11.75 27.82 -7.22
N ILE A 587 -10.66 28.46 -6.79
CA ILE A 587 -10.70 29.54 -5.79
C ILE A 587 -11.29 30.82 -6.39
N GLY A 588 -10.88 31.21 -7.59
CA GLY A 588 -11.48 32.34 -8.30
C GLY A 588 -12.97 32.12 -8.57
N ASN A 589 -13.33 30.93 -9.06
CA ASN A 589 -14.72 30.54 -9.28
C ASN A 589 -15.56 30.61 -8.01
N PHE A 590 -15.06 30.10 -6.89
CA PHE A 590 -15.78 30.13 -5.61
C PHE A 590 -15.92 31.56 -5.05
N PHE A 591 -14.88 32.39 -5.16
CA PHE A 591 -14.96 33.81 -4.80
C PHE A 591 -15.98 34.57 -5.66
N LEU A 592 -15.99 34.34 -6.98
CA LEU A 592 -16.95 34.95 -7.90
C LEU A 592 -18.39 34.55 -7.56
N VAL A 593 -18.66 33.26 -7.32
CA VAL A 593 -19.99 32.79 -6.88
C VAL A 593 -20.39 33.44 -5.55
N PHE A 594 -19.48 33.50 -4.58
CA PHE A 594 -19.71 34.19 -3.30
C PHE A 594 -20.07 35.68 -3.52
N ARG A 595 -19.29 36.40 -4.32
CA ARG A 595 -19.45 37.84 -4.54
C ARG A 595 -20.72 38.18 -5.33
N LEU A 596 -21.06 37.38 -6.34
CA LEU A 596 -22.27 37.56 -7.16
C LEU A 596 -23.56 37.25 -6.39
N LEU A 597 -23.59 36.19 -5.58
CA LEU A 597 -24.74 35.88 -4.71
C LEU A 597 -24.95 36.96 -3.65
N THR A 598 -23.84 37.40 -3.03
CA THR A 598 -23.86 38.44 -1.99
C THR A 598 -24.30 39.79 -2.55
N PHE A 599 -23.82 40.18 -3.73
CA PHE A 599 -24.29 41.38 -4.43
C PHE A 599 -25.77 41.30 -4.81
N SER A 600 -26.24 40.15 -5.32
CA SER A 600 -27.65 39.91 -5.66
C SER A 600 -28.60 40.04 -4.46
N LEU A 601 -28.14 39.72 -3.25
CA LEU A 601 -28.90 39.92 -2.01
C LEU A 601 -29.01 41.39 -1.58
N GLY A 602 -27.90 42.13 -1.65
CA GLY A 602 -27.75 43.45 -1.04
C GLY A 602 -27.91 44.65 -1.97
N GLY A 603 -27.72 44.47 -3.28
CA GLY A 603 -27.67 45.55 -4.27
C GLY A 603 -28.98 46.34 -4.41
N LYS A 604 -28.99 47.37 -5.27
CA LYS A 604 -30.20 48.18 -5.52
C LYS A 604 -31.32 47.31 -6.07
N GLY A 605 -32.35 47.07 -5.27
CA GLY A 605 -33.47 46.15 -5.57
C GLY A 605 -33.33 44.73 -5.00
N GLY A 606 -32.22 44.41 -4.33
CA GLY A 606 -32.01 43.13 -3.64
C GLY A 606 -32.91 42.96 -2.41
N PRO A 607 -33.33 41.72 -2.07
CA PRO A 607 -34.36 41.45 -1.06
C PRO A 607 -33.96 41.76 0.38
N LEU A 608 -32.68 42.08 0.66
CA LEU A 608 -32.19 42.52 1.97
C LEU A 608 -31.79 44.01 2.01
N GLY A 609 -31.84 44.71 0.87
CA GLY A 609 -31.50 46.13 0.74
C GLY A 609 -30.17 46.52 1.41
N THR A 610 -30.14 47.69 2.04
CA THR A 610 -28.94 48.26 2.69
C THR A 610 -28.31 47.33 3.73
N ALA A 611 -29.12 46.60 4.50
CA ALA A 611 -28.59 45.63 5.48
C ALA A 611 -27.85 44.47 4.78
N GLY A 612 -28.37 43.99 3.66
CA GLY A 612 -27.69 43.02 2.80
C GLY A 612 -26.39 43.54 2.20
N THR A 613 -26.33 44.82 1.79
CA THR A 613 -25.09 45.46 1.34
C THR A 613 -24.04 45.48 2.45
N ILE A 614 -24.39 45.92 3.66
CA ILE A 614 -23.45 46.02 4.79
C ILE A 614 -22.90 44.63 5.16
N LEU A 615 -23.79 43.63 5.34
CA LEU A 615 -23.38 42.26 5.62
C LEU A 615 -22.50 41.69 4.51
N GLY A 616 -22.81 42.00 3.26
CA GLY A 616 -22.04 41.53 2.11
C GLY A 616 -20.61 42.06 2.09
N VAL A 617 -20.43 43.36 2.30
CA VAL A 617 -19.11 44.00 2.41
C VAL A 617 -18.32 43.42 3.60
N VAL A 618 -18.96 43.24 4.76
CA VAL A 618 -18.31 42.62 5.93
C VAL A 618 -17.85 41.19 5.62
N PHE A 619 -18.69 40.36 5.02
CA PHE A 619 -18.30 39.00 4.64
C PHE A 619 -17.21 38.98 3.55
N GLU A 620 -17.17 39.94 2.63
CA GLU A 620 -16.12 40.07 1.62
C GLU A 620 -14.76 40.38 2.25
N PHE A 621 -14.70 41.33 3.19
CA PHE A 621 -13.46 41.61 3.94
C PHE A 621 -13.02 40.43 4.81
N VAL A 622 -13.94 39.76 5.52
CA VAL A 622 -13.60 38.59 6.36
C VAL A 622 -13.19 37.38 5.49
N TYR A 623 -13.81 37.19 4.32
CA TYR A 623 -13.40 36.19 3.31
C TYR A 623 -11.94 36.44 2.91
N LEU A 624 -11.63 37.65 2.42
CA LEU A 624 -10.30 37.98 1.90
C LEU A 624 -9.23 37.94 3.00
N GLY A 625 -9.56 38.41 4.21
CA GLY A 625 -8.69 38.30 5.38
C GLY A 625 -8.41 36.85 5.79
N THR A 626 -9.42 35.97 5.76
CA THR A 626 -9.26 34.55 6.08
C THR A 626 -8.49 33.80 4.99
N LEU A 627 -8.70 34.17 3.72
CA LEU A 627 -7.94 33.65 2.60
C LEU A 627 -6.46 34.00 2.71
N LEU A 628 -6.14 35.27 3.00
CA LEU A 628 -4.78 35.76 3.24
C LEU A 628 -4.13 35.06 4.45
N TYR A 629 -4.87 34.92 5.56
CA TYR A 629 -4.41 34.18 6.74
C TYR A 629 -4.10 32.71 6.39
N CYS A 630 -4.89 32.08 5.53
CA CYS A 630 -4.64 30.72 5.04
C CYS A 630 -3.34 30.62 4.23
N PHE A 631 -3.05 31.58 3.35
CA PHE A 631 -1.75 31.65 2.63
C PHE A 631 -0.57 31.81 3.60
N ILE A 632 -0.65 32.73 4.56
CA ILE A 632 0.40 32.97 5.56
C ILE A 632 0.67 31.70 6.38
N LEU A 633 -0.38 31.05 6.90
CA LEU A 633 -0.26 29.80 7.64
C LEU A 633 0.29 28.65 6.79
N SER A 634 -0.13 28.55 5.53
CA SER A 634 0.29 27.46 4.63
C SER A 634 1.75 27.55 4.22
N MET A 635 2.33 28.75 4.20
CA MET A 635 3.75 28.96 3.91
C MET A 635 4.64 28.88 5.17
N GLY A 636 4.16 29.35 6.32
CA GLY A 636 4.96 29.43 7.54
C GLY A 636 4.83 28.25 8.51
N ASN A 637 3.66 27.60 8.60
CA ASN A 637 3.33 26.70 9.70
C ASN A 637 2.88 25.29 9.26
N ARG A 638 3.42 24.26 9.92
CA ARG A 638 2.98 22.87 9.73
C ARG A 638 1.60 22.64 10.40
N PRO A 639 0.67 21.88 9.79
CA PRO A 639 -0.65 21.59 10.35
C PRO A 639 -0.63 20.95 11.74
N GLN A 640 0.41 20.18 12.10
CA GLN A 640 0.53 19.65 13.46
C GLN A 640 0.82 20.71 14.53
N GLY A 641 1.43 21.85 14.16
CA GLY A 641 1.74 22.95 15.08
C GLY A 641 0.55 23.90 15.27
N SER A 642 -0.18 24.22 14.20
CA SER A 642 -1.27 25.21 14.19
C SER A 642 -2.68 24.58 14.10
N LYS A 643 -2.89 23.41 14.71
CA LYS A 643 -4.16 22.64 14.67
C LYS A 643 -5.41 23.49 14.96
N LYS A 644 -5.33 24.39 15.95
CA LYS A 644 -6.44 25.29 16.34
C LYS A 644 -6.79 26.29 15.23
N SER A 645 -5.80 26.88 14.56
CA SER A 645 -6.02 27.82 13.45
C SER A 645 -6.60 27.12 12.23
N TYR A 646 -6.14 25.92 11.89
CA TYR A 646 -6.76 25.12 10.82
C TYR A 646 -8.21 24.76 11.15
N LEU A 647 -8.51 24.35 12.38
CA LEU A 647 -9.89 24.12 12.83
C LEU A 647 -10.75 25.40 12.74
N ALA A 648 -10.24 26.55 13.17
CA ALA A 648 -10.96 27.83 13.08
C ALA A 648 -11.30 28.21 11.63
N MET A 649 -10.36 28.02 10.69
CA MET A 649 -10.62 28.21 9.26
C MET A 649 -11.71 27.24 8.75
N VAL A 650 -11.64 25.96 9.10
CA VAL A 650 -12.67 24.96 8.71
C VAL A 650 -14.06 25.39 9.19
N ILE A 651 -14.18 25.87 10.44
CA ILE A 651 -15.43 26.37 11.01
C ILE A 651 -15.92 27.61 10.24
N PHE A 652 -15.05 28.59 9.99
CA PHE A 652 -15.41 29.79 9.21
C PHE A 652 -15.94 29.43 7.82
N TRP A 653 -15.21 28.61 7.07
CA TRP A 653 -15.60 28.17 5.72
C TRP A 653 -16.92 27.38 5.72
N SER A 654 -17.19 26.61 6.79
CA SER A 654 -18.45 25.89 7.00
C SER A 654 -19.62 26.85 7.25
N VAL A 655 -19.44 27.86 8.11
CA VAL A 655 -20.46 28.90 8.39
C VAL A 655 -20.76 29.72 7.13
N LEU A 656 -19.71 30.09 6.37
CA LEU A 656 -19.87 30.78 5.09
C LEU A 656 -20.67 29.93 4.09
N MET A 657 -20.45 28.61 4.05
CA MET A 657 -21.21 27.71 3.17
C MET A 657 -22.69 27.65 3.53
N VAL A 658 -23.01 27.60 4.83
CA VAL A 658 -24.39 27.64 5.32
C VAL A 658 -25.05 28.97 4.94
N TRP A 659 -24.35 30.09 5.09
CA TRP A 659 -24.81 31.41 4.63
C TRP A 659 -25.05 31.44 3.11
N LEU A 660 -24.12 30.95 2.30
CA LEU A 660 -24.26 30.92 0.83
C LEU A 660 -25.39 30.00 0.37
N THR A 661 -25.60 28.88 1.06
CA THR A 661 -26.72 27.96 0.80
C THR A 661 -28.05 28.63 1.12
N PHE A 662 -28.15 29.28 2.29
CA PHE A 662 -29.30 30.09 2.67
C PHE A 662 -29.57 31.22 1.67
N ALA A 663 -28.53 31.98 1.29
CA ALA A 663 -28.59 33.06 0.31
C ALA A 663 -29.17 32.60 -1.03
N SER A 664 -28.64 31.49 -1.56
CA SER A 664 -29.08 30.88 -2.82
C SER A 664 -30.55 30.43 -2.77
N ILE A 665 -30.96 29.74 -1.70
CA ILE A 665 -32.35 29.30 -1.52
C ILE A 665 -33.29 30.51 -1.35
N PHE A 666 -32.91 31.49 -0.54
CA PHE A 666 -33.71 32.70 -0.30
C PHE A 666 -33.90 33.54 -1.56
N LEU A 667 -32.82 33.76 -2.34
CA LEU A 667 -32.91 34.42 -3.65
C LEU A 667 -33.84 33.65 -4.61
N THR A 668 -33.70 32.32 -4.67
CA THR A 668 -34.53 31.46 -5.53
C THR A 668 -36.01 31.57 -5.16
N VAL A 669 -36.35 31.47 -3.87
CA VAL A 669 -37.74 31.60 -3.38
C VAL A 669 -38.29 33.01 -3.64
N ARG A 670 -37.50 34.07 -3.40
CA ARG A 670 -37.92 35.45 -3.67
C ARG A 670 -38.12 35.73 -5.16
N SER A 671 -37.27 35.18 -6.02
CA SER A 671 -37.42 35.24 -7.48
C SER A 671 -38.75 34.60 -7.90
N ILE A 672 -39.01 33.35 -7.48
CA ILE A 672 -40.28 32.66 -7.77
C ILE A 672 -41.49 33.45 -7.25
N GLN A 673 -41.43 33.99 -6.03
CA GLN A 673 -42.52 34.81 -5.47
C GLN A 673 -42.79 36.08 -6.28
N ASN A 674 -41.76 36.70 -6.85
CA ASN A 674 -41.91 37.89 -7.68
C ASN A 674 -42.53 37.56 -9.05
N GLU A 675 -42.13 36.45 -9.67
CA GLU A 675 -42.74 35.94 -10.92
C GLU A 675 -44.22 35.56 -10.71
N VAL A 676 -44.54 34.84 -9.63
CA VAL A 676 -45.93 34.44 -9.30
C VAL A 676 -46.83 35.66 -9.07
N LYS A 677 -46.33 36.74 -8.48
CA LYS A 677 -47.09 37.99 -8.29
C LYS A 677 -47.47 38.69 -9.59
N GLN A 678 -46.75 38.45 -10.69
CA GLN A 678 -47.07 39.02 -12.00
C GLN A 678 -48.22 38.29 -12.72
N LYS A 679 -48.88 37.31 -12.08
CA LYS A 679 -50.07 36.56 -12.55
C LYS A 679 -49.93 35.77 -13.87
N ASN A 680 -48.80 35.85 -14.57
CA ASN A 680 -48.49 35.09 -15.79
C ASN A 680 -47.59 33.86 -15.55
N PHE A 681 -47.68 33.25 -14.35
CA PHE A 681 -46.87 32.07 -14.01
C PHE A 681 -47.44 30.80 -14.65
N THR A 682 -46.95 30.50 -15.85
CA THR A 682 -47.14 29.20 -16.52
C THR A 682 -45.84 28.41 -16.38
N PHE A 683 -45.90 27.06 -16.38
CA PHE A 683 -44.68 26.24 -16.30
C PHE A 683 -43.68 26.56 -17.43
N ALA A 684 -44.16 27.06 -18.58
CA ALA A 684 -43.36 27.54 -19.70
C ALA A 684 -42.54 28.81 -19.39
N THR A 685 -43.03 29.73 -18.52
CA THR A 685 -42.34 31.00 -18.21
C THR A 685 -41.00 30.76 -17.50
N ILE A 686 -40.89 29.65 -16.75
CA ILE A 686 -39.63 29.19 -16.11
C ILE A 686 -38.52 28.95 -17.15
N PHE A 687 -38.87 28.46 -18.35
CA PHE A 687 -37.92 28.17 -19.43
C PHE A 687 -37.54 29.42 -20.24
N GLN A 688 -38.25 30.54 -20.06
CA GLN A 688 -37.98 31.79 -20.78
C GLN A 688 -36.89 32.63 -20.12
N ASN A 689 -36.71 32.52 -18.80
CA ASN A 689 -35.61 33.16 -18.08
C ASN A 689 -34.36 32.28 -18.15
N SER A 690 -33.47 32.57 -19.11
CA SER A 690 -32.25 31.77 -19.39
C SER A 690 -31.32 31.60 -18.18
N THR A 691 -31.21 32.62 -17.32
CA THR A 691 -30.36 32.60 -16.12
C THR A 691 -30.97 31.72 -15.02
N PHE A 692 -32.27 31.87 -14.77
CA PHE A 692 -33.00 31.06 -13.79
C PHE A 692 -33.06 29.57 -14.23
N PHE A 693 -33.37 29.34 -15.50
CA PHE A 693 -33.36 28.00 -16.09
C PHE A 693 -31.97 27.37 -16.04
N GLY A 694 -30.91 28.10 -16.42
CA GLY A 694 -29.53 27.62 -16.33
C GLY A 694 -29.09 27.25 -14.91
N LEU A 695 -29.55 28.00 -13.90
CA LEU A 695 -29.31 27.69 -12.48
C LEU A 695 -30.02 26.40 -12.06
N ILE A 696 -31.31 26.24 -12.40
CA ILE A 696 -32.06 25.00 -12.13
C ILE A 696 -31.41 23.81 -12.82
N VAL A 697 -31.06 23.94 -14.10
CA VAL A 697 -30.39 22.88 -14.88
C VAL A 697 -29.06 22.50 -14.22
N SER A 698 -28.23 23.46 -13.83
CA SER A 698 -26.94 23.18 -13.20
C SER A 698 -27.05 22.53 -11.82
N LEU A 699 -28.01 22.95 -10.99
CA LEU A 699 -28.22 22.32 -9.67
C LEU A 699 -28.81 20.92 -9.81
N ALA A 700 -29.77 20.72 -10.71
CA ALA A 700 -30.37 19.41 -10.99
C ALA A 700 -29.33 18.45 -11.61
N SER A 701 -28.59 18.89 -12.62
CA SER A 701 -27.53 18.10 -13.26
C SER A 701 -26.41 17.73 -12.28
N THR A 702 -26.22 18.49 -11.20
CA THR A 702 -25.27 18.12 -10.14
C THR A 702 -25.95 17.15 -9.16
N TYR A 703 -26.88 17.63 -8.34
CA TYR A 703 -27.37 16.85 -7.19
C TYR A 703 -28.40 15.77 -7.54
N VAL A 704 -29.27 16.01 -8.53
CA VAL A 704 -30.26 15.00 -8.94
C VAL A 704 -29.58 13.88 -9.73
N LEU A 705 -28.62 14.18 -10.61
CA LEU A 705 -27.84 13.12 -11.27
C LEU A 705 -26.98 12.32 -10.29
N TRP A 706 -26.41 12.95 -9.26
CA TRP A 706 -25.72 12.22 -8.19
C TRP A 706 -26.69 11.26 -7.46
N PHE A 707 -27.86 11.74 -7.05
CA PHE A 707 -28.87 10.90 -6.40
C PHE A 707 -29.34 9.74 -7.29
N VAL A 708 -29.70 10.02 -8.55
CA VAL A 708 -30.14 9.02 -9.53
C VAL A 708 -29.03 8.01 -9.83
N ALA A 709 -27.78 8.45 -10.03
CA ALA A 709 -26.65 7.55 -10.23
C ALA A 709 -26.46 6.62 -9.02
N SER A 710 -26.53 7.15 -7.80
CA SER A 710 -26.38 6.35 -6.57
C SER A 710 -27.52 5.34 -6.38
N VAL A 711 -28.74 5.64 -6.84
CA VAL A 711 -29.84 4.67 -6.93
C VAL A 711 -29.57 3.60 -8.00
N LEU A 712 -29.16 3.99 -9.22
CA LEU A 712 -28.81 3.07 -10.32
C LEU A 712 -27.66 2.12 -9.97
N PHE A 713 -26.71 2.59 -9.14
CA PHE A 713 -25.58 1.80 -8.63
C PHE A 713 -25.92 0.98 -7.37
N PHE A 714 -27.20 0.97 -6.95
CA PHE A 714 -27.74 0.31 -5.75
C PHE A 714 -27.02 0.67 -4.44
N ASP A 715 -26.60 1.92 -4.28
CA ASP A 715 -25.93 2.42 -3.07
C ASP A 715 -26.28 3.89 -2.75
N PRO A 716 -27.55 4.23 -2.43
CA PRO A 716 -27.98 5.61 -2.20
C PRO A 716 -27.59 6.17 -0.82
N TRP A 717 -27.12 5.35 0.11
CA TRP A 717 -27.03 5.70 1.54
C TRP A 717 -26.13 6.89 1.87
N HIS A 718 -25.08 7.13 1.08
CA HIS A 718 -24.18 8.27 1.27
C HIS A 718 -24.87 9.62 0.99
N MET A 719 -25.90 9.65 0.14
CA MET A 719 -26.71 10.85 -0.12
C MET A 719 -27.54 11.27 1.11
N PHE A 720 -27.92 10.34 1.97
CA PHE A 720 -28.68 10.63 3.19
C PHE A 720 -27.79 10.85 4.42
N THR A 721 -26.65 10.16 4.49
CA THR A 721 -25.80 10.11 5.69
C THR A 721 -24.61 11.06 5.67
N CYS A 722 -24.13 11.46 4.48
CA CYS A 722 -22.86 12.18 4.32
C CYS A 722 -22.95 13.47 3.47
N PHE A 723 -24.01 13.62 2.65
CA PHE A 723 -24.15 14.70 1.68
C PHE A 723 -24.10 16.11 2.31
N LEU A 724 -24.83 16.31 3.42
CA LEU A 724 -24.88 17.61 4.08
C LEU A 724 -23.51 18.04 4.64
N GLN A 725 -22.79 17.10 5.25
CA GLN A 725 -21.43 17.31 5.75
C GLN A 725 -20.48 17.65 4.60
N TYR A 726 -20.60 16.95 3.46
CA TYR A 726 -19.81 17.21 2.26
C TYR A 726 -20.08 18.61 1.68
N LEU A 727 -21.35 19.00 1.54
CA LEU A 727 -21.71 20.34 1.07
C LEU A 727 -21.11 21.41 1.98
N ILE A 728 -21.32 21.32 3.29
CA ILE A 728 -20.83 22.31 4.27
C ILE A 728 -19.30 22.42 4.25
N LEU A 729 -18.58 21.31 4.10
CA LEU A 729 -17.12 21.31 4.06
C LEU A 729 -16.52 21.65 2.68
N THR A 730 -17.31 21.74 1.62
CA THR A 730 -16.82 22.02 0.25
C THR A 730 -15.90 23.27 0.16
N PRO A 731 -16.19 24.41 0.82
CA PRO A 731 -15.29 25.57 0.76
C PRO A 731 -13.97 25.39 1.52
N THR A 732 -13.91 24.46 2.48
CA THR A 732 -12.63 24.04 3.09
C THR A 732 -11.76 23.30 2.06
N TYR A 733 -12.37 22.46 1.23
CA TYR A 733 -11.64 21.75 0.17
C TYR A 733 -11.12 22.73 -0.89
N ILE A 734 -11.98 23.66 -1.34
CA ILE A 734 -11.62 24.63 -2.36
C ILE A 734 -10.54 25.60 -1.87
N ASN A 735 -10.68 26.17 -0.67
CA ASN A 735 -9.76 27.20 -0.18
C ASN A 735 -8.61 26.61 0.65
N VAL A 736 -8.89 25.95 1.77
CA VAL A 736 -7.84 25.53 2.73
C VAL A 736 -6.94 24.43 2.14
N LEU A 737 -7.52 23.39 1.55
CA LEU A 737 -6.73 22.24 1.07
C LEU A 737 -5.90 22.58 -0.17
N ASN A 738 -6.47 23.30 -1.14
CA ASN A 738 -5.74 23.70 -2.35
C ASN A 738 -4.63 24.71 -2.04
N ILE A 739 -4.90 25.76 -1.23
CA ILE A 739 -3.85 26.71 -0.81
C ILE A 739 -2.72 25.95 -0.12
N TYR A 740 -3.04 25.08 0.84
CA TYR A 740 -2.02 24.30 1.53
C TYR A 740 -1.23 23.38 0.59
N ALA A 741 -1.90 22.75 -0.38
CA ALA A 741 -1.27 21.88 -1.37
C ALA A 741 -0.26 22.65 -2.26
N PHE A 742 -0.71 23.72 -2.92
CA PHE A 742 0.12 24.53 -3.82
C PHE A 742 1.26 25.24 -3.07
N CYS A 743 1.00 25.80 -1.88
CA CYS A 743 2.04 26.36 -1.00
C CYS A 743 3.04 25.32 -0.47
N ASN A 744 2.76 24.03 -0.59
CA ASN A 744 3.65 22.95 -0.14
C ASN A 744 4.05 21.97 -1.26
N THR A 745 4.15 22.47 -2.49
CA THR A 745 4.74 21.79 -3.67
C THR A 745 6.25 21.55 -3.53
N HIS A 746 6.95 22.37 -2.75
CA HIS A 746 8.36 22.16 -2.39
C HIS A 746 8.60 20.97 -1.44
N ASP A 747 7.57 20.54 -0.68
CA ASP A 747 7.65 19.41 0.23
C ASP A 747 7.37 18.11 -0.53
N ILE A 748 8.37 17.24 -0.68
CA ILE A 748 8.21 15.90 -1.30
C ILE A 748 8.34 14.80 -0.24
N THR A 749 8.27 15.16 1.05
CA THR A 749 8.28 14.16 2.13
C THR A 749 7.00 13.34 2.15
N TRP A 750 7.13 12.05 2.44
CA TRP A 750 6.00 11.12 2.52
C TRP A 750 5.23 11.21 3.86
N GLY A 751 5.78 11.92 4.86
CA GLY A 751 5.17 12.12 6.17
C GLY A 751 5.64 11.15 7.27
N THR A 752 6.43 10.13 6.91
CA THR A 752 7.08 9.22 7.87
C THR A 752 8.36 9.84 8.47
N LYS A 753 8.60 9.60 9.76
CA LYS A 753 9.81 10.06 10.48
C LYS A 753 11.04 9.29 9.99
N GLY A 754 12.21 9.96 10.04
CA GLY A 754 13.45 9.54 9.37
C GLY A 754 14.08 8.23 9.85
N ASP A 755 15.25 7.92 9.30
CA ASP A 755 15.96 6.66 9.53
C ASP A 755 16.46 6.53 10.97
N ASP A 756 15.86 5.59 11.72
CA ASP A 756 16.40 5.12 12.99
C ASP A 756 17.32 3.93 12.68
N LYS A 757 18.47 3.83 13.34
CA LYS A 757 19.45 2.76 13.11
C LYS A 757 19.04 1.49 13.86
N ALA A 758 18.96 0.36 13.15
CA ALA A 758 18.73 -0.94 13.78
C ALA A 758 19.92 -1.39 14.64
N GLU A 759 19.66 -2.21 15.66
CA GLU A 759 20.73 -2.96 16.35
C GLU A 759 21.45 -3.89 15.37
N LYS A 760 22.79 -3.98 15.50
CA LYS A 760 23.65 -4.76 14.59
C LYS A 760 23.46 -6.26 14.80
N LEU A 761 23.33 -7.02 13.71
CA LEU A 761 23.22 -8.48 13.73
C LEU A 761 24.58 -9.15 13.53
N SER A 762 24.66 -10.46 13.77
CA SER A 762 25.89 -11.24 13.50
C SER A 762 26.21 -11.28 12.00
N SER A 763 27.50 -11.13 11.67
CA SER A 763 28.05 -11.32 10.32
C SER A 763 28.56 -12.75 10.13
N VAL A 764 28.64 -13.20 8.88
CA VAL A 764 28.91 -14.58 8.53
C VAL A 764 29.87 -14.68 7.33
N THR A 765 30.95 -15.46 7.49
CA THR A 765 32.04 -15.59 6.50
C THR A 765 32.35 -17.07 6.22
N VAL A 766 32.44 -17.45 4.94
CA VAL A 766 32.79 -18.82 4.50
C VAL A 766 34.21 -19.22 4.90
N LYS A 767 34.37 -20.45 5.39
CA LYS A 767 35.68 -21.13 5.56
C LYS A 767 36.10 -21.85 4.26
N PRO A 768 37.40 -22.14 4.05
CA PRO A 768 37.85 -22.92 2.88
C PRO A 768 37.09 -24.26 2.80
N GLY A 769 36.34 -24.48 1.72
CA GLY A 769 35.44 -25.63 1.57
C GLY A 769 33.94 -25.28 1.37
N GLY A 770 33.56 -24.00 1.40
CA GLY A 770 32.20 -23.55 1.03
C GLY A 770 31.14 -23.77 2.11
N LYS A 771 31.58 -24.05 3.34
CA LYS A 771 30.74 -24.22 4.54
C LYS A 771 30.74 -22.96 5.42
N VAL A 772 29.68 -22.81 6.19
CA VAL A 772 29.33 -21.59 6.93
C VAL A 772 28.89 -21.93 8.34
N GLU A 773 29.56 -21.38 9.35
CA GLU A 773 29.18 -21.58 10.76
C GLU A 773 28.01 -20.66 11.17
N VAL A 774 26.87 -21.26 11.49
CA VAL A 774 25.67 -20.54 11.94
C VAL A 774 25.35 -20.95 13.39
N GLN A 775 25.29 -19.96 14.28
CA GLN A 775 24.73 -20.12 15.62
C GLN A 775 23.20 -20.06 15.53
N ILE A 776 22.55 -21.13 15.96
CA ILE A 776 21.08 -21.28 16.05
C ILE A 776 20.75 -21.57 17.53
N PRO A 777 19.98 -20.72 18.23
CA PRO A 777 19.53 -21.01 19.59
C PRO A 777 18.56 -22.20 19.62
N GLN A 778 18.71 -23.11 20.59
CA GLN A 778 17.84 -24.29 20.75
C GLN A 778 17.48 -24.63 22.23
N ASP A 779 17.86 -23.80 23.22
CA ASP A 779 17.69 -24.11 24.66
C ASP A 779 16.61 -23.20 25.28
N ASP A 780 15.57 -23.76 25.89
CA ASP A 780 14.35 -23.04 26.34
C ASP A 780 14.63 -21.97 27.44
N GLY A 781 15.77 -22.07 28.13
CA GLY A 781 16.20 -21.07 29.12
C GLY A 781 16.67 -19.74 28.51
N ASP A 782 17.28 -19.77 27.32
CA ASP A 782 17.91 -18.59 26.67
C ASP A 782 16.83 -17.55 26.27
N LEU A 783 15.61 -18.02 25.99
CA LEU A 783 14.44 -17.19 25.67
C LEU A 783 13.94 -16.35 26.86
N ASN A 784 13.96 -16.89 28.08
CA ASN A 784 13.50 -16.17 29.28
C ASN A 784 14.51 -15.11 29.75
N GLU A 785 15.81 -15.37 29.61
CA GLU A 785 16.85 -14.39 29.94
C GLU A 785 16.91 -13.23 28.92
N GLN A 786 16.74 -13.52 27.63
CA GLN A 786 16.63 -12.48 26.60
C GLN A 786 15.39 -11.60 26.82
N TYR A 787 14.25 -12.20 27.20
CA TYR A 787 13.03 -11.46 27.57
C TYR A 787 13.25 -10.54 28.81
N ALA A 788 13.98 -11.01 29.82
CA ALA A 788 14.33 -10.21 31.00
C ALA A 788 15.34 -9.07 30.70
N ALA A 789 16.23 -9.26 29.72
CA ALA A 789 17.19 -8.24 29.29
C ALA A 789 16.52 -7.10 28.51
N GLU A 790 15.58 -7.39 27.60
CA GLU A 790 14.84 -6.38 26.85
C GLU A 790 13.96 -5.51 27.75
N LEU A 791 13.36 -6.09 28.80
CA LEU A 791 12.61 -5.33 29.83
C LEU A 791 13.48 -4.26 30.54
N LYS A 792 14.80 -4.44 30.58
CA LYS A 792 15.74 -3.50 31.23
C LYS A 792 16.14 -2.31 30.33
N LYS A 793 15.98 -2.41 29.01
CA LYS A 793 16.37 -1.34 28.06
C LYS A 793 15.46 -0.10 28.11
N PHE A 794 14.29 -0.18 28.74
CA PHE A 794 13.36 0.96 28.88
C PHE A 794 13.66 1.90 30.07
N ALA A 795 14.70 1.62 30.86
CA ALA A 795 14.98 2.34 32.11
C ALA A 795 15.74 3.68 31.96
N THR A 796 16.21 4.06 30.77
CA THR A 796 16.94 5.32 30.56
C THR A 796 16.46 6.11 29.34
N LYS A 797 16.53 7.45 29.47
CA LYS A 797 15.96 8.41 28.52
C LYS A 797 16.96 8.73 27.40
N ALA A 798 16.56 8.51 26.15
CA ALA A 798 17.44 8.73 24.99
C ALA A 798 17.93 10.19 24.86
N PRO A 799 19.20 10.43 24.50
CA PRO A 799 19.73 11.76 24.20
C PRO A 799 19.15 12.31 22.89
N LYS A 800 19.09 13.64 22.76
CA LYS A 800 18.71 14.31 21.50
C LYS A 800 19.84 14.23 20.48
N GLU A 801 19.56 13.73 19.29
CA GLU A 801 20.44 13.90 18.13
C GLU A 801 20.31 15.31 17.53
N GLU A 802 21.43 16.01 17.35
CA GLU A 802 21.50 17.25 16.57
C GLU A 802 21.80 16.95 15.10
N LYS A 803 21.02 17.55 14.20
CA LYS A 803 21.22 17.40 12.75
C LYS A 803 22.27 18.38 12.25
N LYS A 804 23.42 17.87 11.81
CA LYS A 804 24.31 18.62 10.90
C LYS A 804 23.69 18.67 9.51
N VAL A 805 23.68 19.85 8.89
CA VAL A 805 23.16 20.07 7.52
C VAL A 805 24.21 20.80 6.67
N ASN A 806 24.54 20.18 5.55
CA ASN A 806 25.06 20.73 4.29
C ASN A 806 25.16 19.50 3.34
N PRO A 807 24.85 19.52 2.02
CA PRO A 807 24.49 20.62 1.12
C PRO A 807 22.98 20.67 0.74
N ALA A 808 22.08 20.32 1.67
CA ALA A 808 20.63 20.28 1.39
C ALA A 808 20.00 21.66 1.09
N GLU A 809 20.60 22.74 1.57
CA GLU A 809 20.03 24.09 1.55
C GLU A 809 19.86 24.64 0.13
N ARG A 810 20.87 24.52 -0.75
CA ARG A 810 20.80 24.96 -2.15
C ARG A 810 19.67 24.27 -2.92
N LYS A 811 19.39 23.01 -2.59
CA LYS A 811 18.26 22.25 -3.16
C LYS A 811 16.94 22.71 -2.57
N GLU A 812 16.88 22.94 -1.26
CA GLU A 812 15.69 23.45 -0.58
C GLU A 812 15.26 24.81 -1.14
N ASP A 813 16.22 25.68 -1.47
CA ASP A 813 15.94 27.00 -2.05
C ASP A 813 15.48 26.93 -3.52
N TYR A 814 16.05 26.05 -4.34
CA TYR A 814 15.49 25.75 -5.67
C TYR A 814 14.06 25.21 -5.56
N TYR A 815 13.78 24.34 -4.59
CA TYR A 815 12.45 23.77 -4.36
C TYR A 815 11.44 24.83 -3.87
N LYS A 816 11.85 25.70 -2.95
CA LYS A 816 11.07 26.87 -2.49
C LYS A 816 10.80 27.86 -3.62
N SER A 817 11.77 28.10 -4.51
CA SER A 817 11.66 29.00 -5.67
C SER A 817 10.65 28.47 -6.70
N PHE A 818 10.73 27.19 -7.06
CA PHE A 818 9.74 26.56 -7.95
C PHE A 818 8.32 26.65 -7.37
N ARG A 819 8.13 26.36 -6.08
CA ARG A 819 6.86 26.60 -5.39
C ARG A 819 6.41 28.04 -5.57
N SER A 820 7.25 29.02 -5.26
CA SER A 820 6.87 30.43 -5.33
C SER A 820 6.40 30.80 -6.73
N ASN A 821 7.08 30.34 -7.78
CA ASN A 821 6.69 30.60 -9.17
C ASN A 821 5.32 29.95 -9.52
N VAL A 822 5.10 28.69 -9.11
CA VAL A 822 3.81 27.99 -9.35
C VAL A 822 2.66 28.68 -8.59
N VAL A 823 2.87 29.01 -7.32
CA VAL A 823 1.86 29.70 -6.49
C VAL A 823 1.56 31.09 -7.03
N VAL A 824 2.58 31.87 -7.42
CA VAL A 824 2.41 33.20 -8.01
C VAL A 824 1.65 33.11 -9.34
N ALA A 825 2.00 32.19 -10.24
CA ALA A 825 1.28 31.98 -11.50
C ALA A 825 -0.20 31.56 -11.26
N TRP A 826 -0.45 30.69 -10.29
CA TRP A 826 -1.79 30.26 -9.90
C TRP A 826 -2.62 31.40 -9.29
N MET A 827 -2.03 32.20 -8.39
CA MET A 827 -2.66 33.37 -7.78
C MET A 827 -2.95 34.46 -8.81
N ILE A 828 -1.98 34.80 -9.67
CA ILE A 828 -2.15 35.81 -10.73
C ILE A 828 -3.22 35.37 -11.73
N SER A 829 -3.24 34.09 -12.16
CA SER A 829 -4.27 33.62 -13.09
C SER A 829 -5.67 33.60 -12.48
N ASN A 830 -5.84 33.22 -11.20
CA ASN A 830 -7.11 33.34 -10.50
C ASN A 830 -7.51 34.82 -10.26
N PHE A 831 -6.56 35.72 -9.99
CA PHE A 831 -6.82 37.15 -9.84
C PHE A 831 -7.26 37.80 -11.16
N ILE A 832 -6.57 37.52 -12.26
CA ILE A 832 -6.93 37.98 -13.62
C ILE A 832 -8.35 37.51 -13.98
N LEU A 833 -8.69 36.26 -13.67
CA LEU A 833 -10.04 35.74 -13.87
C LEU A 833 -11.09 36.57 -13.11
N CYS A 834 -10.88 36.80 -11.81
CA CYS A 834 -11.80 37.62 -11.01
C CYS A 834 -11.90 39.06 -11.52
N ALA A 835 -10.77 39.69 -11.86
CA ALA A 835 -10.71 41.06 -12.38
C ALA A 835 -11.42 41.21 -13.73
N ALA A 836 -11.26 40.25 -14.64
CA ALA A 836 -11.93 40.26 -15.94
C ALA A 836 -13.45 40.05 -15.82
N VAL A 837 -13.91 39.14 -14.95
CA VAL A 837 -15.35 38.85 -14.76
C VAL A 837 -16.09 39.99 -14.06
N LEU A 838 -15.45 40.61 -13.05
CA LEU A 838 -15.99 41.78 -12.35
C LEU A 838 -15.74 43.09 -13.10
N ASN A 839 -14.96 43.09 -14.19
CA ASN A 839 -14.49 44.27 -14.91
C ASN A 839 -13.84 45.33 -13.99
N VAL A 840 -12.87 44.91 -13.17
CA VAL A 840 -12.15 45.75 -12.18
C VAL A 840 -10.64 45.78 -12.52
N SER A 841 -9.86 46.61 -11.83
CA SER A 841 -8.38 46.63 -11.90
C SER A 841 -7.83 46.99 -13.29
N GLY A 842 -8.53 47.90 -13.99
CA GLY A 842 -8.08 48.46 -15.26
C GLY A 842 -8.68 47.80 -16.51
N PHE A 843 -9.38 46.66 -16.37
CA PHE A 843 -10.16 46.08 -17.46
C PHE A 843 -11.26 47.02 -17.99
N GLU A 844 -11.77 47.91 -17.11
CA GLU A 844 -12.68 49.03 -17.44
C GLU A 844 -12.19 49.91 -18.60
N ARG A 845 -10.87 50.00 -18.79
CA ARG A 845 -10.24 50.82 -19.85
C ARG A 845 -10.14 50.09 -21.20
N ILE A 846 -10.29 48.76 -21.19
CA ILE A 846 -10.20 47.91 -22.37
C ILE A 846 -11.62 47.68 -22.93
N ASP A 847 -12.60 47.46 -22.07
CA ASP A 847 -13.98 47.14 -22.44
C ASP A 847 -14.93 48.33 -22.24
N THR A 848 -14.85 49.30 -23.15
CA THR A 848 -15.57 50.59 -23.07
C THR A 848 -17.07 50.54 -23.45
N LYS A 849 -17.63 49.34 -23.69
CA LYS A 849 -19.02 49.17 -24.16
C LYS A 849 -19.91 48.31 -23.26
N THR A 850 -19.36 47.70 -22.22
CA THR A 850 -20.01 46.58 -21.53
C THR A 850 -20.11 46.84 -20.03
N THR A 851 -21.34 47.01 -19.53
CA THR A 851 -21.61 47.28 -18.10
C THR A 851 -21.21 46.07 -17.26
N GLU A 852 -20.60 46.28 -16.09
CA GLU A 852 -20.17 45.27 -15.08
C GLU A 852 -21.11 44.04 -14.97
N SER A 853 -22.43 44.28 -14.97
CA SER A 853 -23.46 43.25 -14.91
C SER A 853 -23.42 42.22 -16.06
N GLN A 854 -23.06 42.60 -17.29
CA GLN A 854 -23.15 41.71 -18.46
C GLN A 854 -22.05 40.64 -18.46
N ASN A 855 -20.79 41.04 -18.23
CA ASN A 855 -19.65 40.10 -18.19
C ASN A 855 -19.82 39.07 -17.07
N SER A 856 -20.28 39.50 -15.90
CA SER A 856 -20.64 38.62 -14.78
C SER A 856 -21.79 37.65 -15.11
N THR A 857 -22.85 38.09 -15.80
CA THR A 857 -23.96 37.19 -16.21
C THR A 857 -23.52 36.15 -17.24
N ILE A 858 -22.74 36.55 -18.26
CA ILE A 858 -22.21 35.63 -19.26
C ILE A 858 -21.30 34.58 -18.62
N TYR A 859 -20.39 35.02 -17.74
CA TYR A 859 -19.46 34.12 -17.06
C TYR A 859 -20.17 33.10 -16.16
N LEU A 860 -21.18 33.56 -15.39
CA LEU A 860 -22.00 32.69 -14.55
C LEU A 860 -22.73 31.65 -15.41
N ALA A 861 -23.30 32.04 -16.55
CA ALA A 861 -23.93 31.11 -17.48
C ALA A 861 -22.93 30.07 -18.02
N VAL A 862 -21.72 30.48 -18.40
CA VAL A 862 -20.64 29.56 -18.84
C VAL A 862 -20.29 28.55 -17.76
N ILE A 863 -20.13 28.97 -16.50
CA ILE A 863 -19.88 28.03 -15.38
C ILE A 863 -21.05 27.05 -15.23
N LEU A 864 -22.28 27.54 -15.13
CA LEU A 864 -23.47 26.71 -14.87
C LEU A 864 -23.66 25.65 -15.96
N TRP A 865 -23.56 26.04 -17.24
CA TRP A 865 -23.65 25.10 -18.37
C TRP A 865 -22.45 24.16 -18.47
N SER A 866 -21.24 24.59 -18.11
CA SER A 866 -20.06 23.70 -18.09
C SER A 866 -20.17 22.65 -16.99
N VAL A 867 -20.58 23.04 -15.78
CA VAL A 867 -20.83 22.11 -14.67
C VAL A 867 -21.94 21.12 -15.04
N ALA A 868 -23.00 21.59 -15.70
CA ALA A 868 -24.07 20.72 -16.19
C ALA A 868 -23.57 19.71 -17.24
N GLY A 869 -22.81 20.17 -18.24
CA GLY A 869 -22.24 19.33 -19.29
C GLY A 869 -21.26 18.29 -18.74
N LEU A 870 -20.37 18.68 -17.82
CA LEU A 870 -19.42 17.76 -17.18
C LEU A 870 -20.14 16.71 -16.32
N SER A 871 -21.15 17.10 -15.54
CA SER A 871 -21.94 16.17 -14.73
C SER A 871 -22.76 15.20 -15.59
N LEU A 872 -23.36 15.69 -16.68
CA LEU A 872 -24.07 14.85 -17.65
C LEU A 872 -23.13 13.86 -18.35
N PHE A 873 -21.93 14.28 -18.74
CA PHE A 873 -20.93 13.40 -19.35
C PHE A 873 -20.51 12.27 -18.41
N ARG A 874 -20.25 12.59 -17.13
CA ARG A 874 -20.00 11.58 -16.07
C ARG A 874 -21.16 10.60 -15.94
N PHE A 875 -22.40 11.12 -15.87
CA PHE A 875 -23.60 10.31 -15.73
C PHE A 875 -23.82 9.34 -16.90
N ILE A 876 -23.64 9.81 -18.15
CA ILE A 876 -23.76 8.99 -19.36
C ILE A 876 -22.72 7.86 -19.35
N GLY A 877 -21.45 8.16 -19.03
CA GLY A 877 -20.41 7.15 -18.93
C GLY A 877 -20.66 6.12 -17.82
N ALA A 878 -21.15 6.56 -16.66
CA ALA A 878 -21.54 5.67 -15.57
C ALA A 878 -22.72 4.76 -15.93
N CYS A 879 -23.73 5.28 -16.65
CA CYS A 879 -24.83 4.48 -17.18
C CYS A 879 -24.35 3.47 -18.23
N TRP A 880 -23.46 3.87 -19.14
CA TRP A 880 -22.86 2.96 -20.12
C TRP A 880 -22.06 1.83 -19.47
N TYR A 881 -21.26 2.13 -18.44
CA TYR A 881 -20.58 1.11 -17.63
C TYR A 881 -21.56 0.10 -17.02
N LEU A 882 -22.69 0.55 -16.44
CA LEU A 882 -23.72 -0.35 -15.91
C LEU A 882 -24.30 -1.26 -17.00
N VAL A 883 -24.63 -0.70 -18.17
CA VAL A 883 -25.15 -1.48 -19.32
C VAL A 883 -24.13 -2.55 -19.74
N VAL A 884 -22.86 -2.18 -19.92
CA VAL A 884 -21.80 -3.13 -20.27
C VAL A 884 -21.60 -4.20 -19.20
N ARG A 885 -21.67 -3.82 -17.92
CA ARG A 885 -21.55 -4.73 -16.76
C ARG A 885 -22.68 -5.75 -16.68
N VAL A 886 -23.92 -5.38 -17.04
CA VAL A 886 -25.06 -6.32 -17.11
C VAL A 886 -24.80 -7.42 -18.15
N PHE A 887 -24.22 -7.07 -19.32
CA PHE A 887 -23.92 -8.06 -20.37
C PHE A 887 -22.62 -8.83 -20.16
N ARG A 888 -21.58 -8.23 -19.57
CA ARG A 888 -20.25 -8.87 -19.36
C ARG A 888 -20.09 -9.58 -18.00
N GLY A 889 -20.92 -9.27 -17.02
CA GLY A 889 -20.94 -9.98 -15.72
C GLY A 889 -19.73 -9.75 -14.80
N VAL A 890 -19.04 -8.61 -14.95
CA VAL A 890 -17.96 -8.10 -14.07
C VAL A 890 -18.21 -6.61 -13.84
#